data_AF-A0A937TCM8-F1
#
_entry.id   AF-A0A937TCM8-F1
#
_cell.length_a   1.000
_cell.length_b   1.000
_cell.length_c   1.000
_cell.angle_alpha   90.00
_cell.angle_beta   90.00
_cell.angle_gamma   90.00
#
_symmetry.space_group_name_H-M   'P 1'
#
loop_
_entity.id
_entity.type
_entity.pdbx_description
1 polymer ?
#
loop_
_entity_poly.entity_id
_entity_poly.type
_entity_poly.pdbx_seq_one_letter_code
_entity_poly.pdbx_strand_id
1 'polypeptide(L)'
;MSKYVATCAIRGANAIVAEADALLKKAIAEKGAETPVVFPNTAYFLPVTFGMLNHKVETLGDLEFPLNHAKRLLHPIPEDNLWVPYLGETLDSGQATLLATEAIEGIRFVYGEQPEPYPGLELVGSTAYPDFSGDGHLNGPIDDIQLRSWGIQLVDGRMPGFAAVIGAARTNEAAVAIIRELQKRNILIFLSGNVNGRSIIDQLREEGVDMGYDTYIIPFGRDSISAIYAAGFATRAALTFGGLKGGQWRDILLYNKFRVFAFALVLGELDDLKYAAGAGVLSYGFPVIADTIVPEILPTGVTRYEHIVSMPWNEIDAESDEERAAKLVQRAIEVRGVKIKITEVPVPVAYGSAFEGEVVRRADMRIEFGGKHSRAYEYLRMVSMDEVEDGKIEIIGPDFEDVEVGGAMDMAILIEVAGRKMQLDFEPVLERQIHYFVNAASGLQHMGQRDITWIRISKTAAEKGFSLHHFGDIVYARLHADFGAIVDKIQVKIVTDPDLHAEWLEKARVAYDFRNRRLADLTDEAVDTFYDCTLCQSFAPTHVCIISPQRLGLCGAYNWLDCKASFEINPTGPNQPVPKGKLLDPVKGYWTGTDKTAVKNSQGTVQRVAMYSIMENPMTACGCFECIVMYIPEAEGVMVVSREDPSMTPAGMTFSTLAGMCGGGIQTPGVMGVGKFYMTSPKFLSADGGFKRVVWMSSFLKESMATEFTTVAEHEGVPDLIDRIADERNVTTVDELVAWLKEKNHPVLKMGVMQAASGEVEVEAEVKAEVEVKAEAEVEVEVKVEVEAEVEVEVEAEVEVEAAPAPLPVPAPVVVPGVLVSADVQQIAQISAGIVIDSFRRALEAALRELGGTVPAVPVAPVAPIAPVAAPAAPEVAAPLVKKIVRPVVPPWSEDKETSLEILKEKWPGSVREVTLGATAAEGGTRTSTVTVGGQTAMPFLNFEGEMGHKPVVAIEIQDHKPDDWSSLLMEAWGDAMEDPGEWAKAAEKAGADLILLQLSLTDADGNPNTPENARAAVRKVLEATGLPLIVQGPGQVDADNELLVPVAEEAVGERIALGVCEEKNYRTIVAAALAHGQLVMARTAMDVNLAKQLNILISDMGLPLDRILMDPTCAGVGYGMEYGYSVMERLRLAALQGDGMTQSPMIVTVGYEAWRQKESKVGAGVPEAWGEWEERAINWETMTASTLVESAADVVVLRHPESVRRIHAMIEELGDW
;
A
#
# COMPACT_ATOMS: atom_id res chain seq x y z
N MET A 1 -43.26 19.20 -8.82
CA MET A 1 -42.68 18.15 -9.68
C MET A 1 -43.55 17.99 -10.93
N SER A 2 -42.93 17.87 -12.12
CA SER A 2 -43.65 17.67 -13.39
C SER A 2 -44.38 16.33 -13.39
N LYS A 3 -45.68 16.32 -13.70
CA LYS A 3 -46.46 15.08 -13.82
C LYS A 3 -45.87 14.15 -14.88
N TYR A 4 -45.41 14.70 -16.01
CA TYR A 4 -44.79 13.92 -17.07
C TYR A 4 -43.55 13.16 -16.57
N VAL A 5 -42.65 13.85 -15.86
CA VAL A 5 -41.44 13.22 -15.30
C VAL A 5 -41.80 12.14 -14.28
N ALA A 6 -42.74 12.42 -13.38
CA ALA A 6 -43.20 11.42 -12.41
C ALA A 6 -43.81 10.19 -13.10
N THR A 7 -44.67 10.38 -14.11
CA THR A 7 -45.26 9.29 -14.89
C THR A 7 -44.20 8.45 -15.59
N CYS A 8 -43.22 9.06 -16.26
CA CYS A 8 -42.16 8.34 -16.96
C CYS A 8 -41.25 7.58 -15.98
N ALA A 9 -40.81 8.23 -14.89
CA ALA A 9 -39.96 7.60 -13.89
C ALA A 9 -40.66 6.41 -13.19
N ILE A 10 -41.91 6.57 -12.77
CA ILE A 10 -42.68 5.49 -12.13
C ILE A 10 -42.93 4.34 -13.10
N ARG A 11 -43.25 4.63 -14.37
CA ARG A 11 -43.44 3.59 -15.40
C ARG A 11 -42.14 2.83 -15.68
N GLY A 12 -41.02 3.54 -15.80
CA GLY A 12 -39.69 2.95 -15.97
C GLY A 12 -39.29 2.08 -14.79
N ALA A 13 -39.51 2.56 -13.56
CA ALA A 13 -39.22 1.80 -12.34
C ALA A 13 -40.03 0.49 -12.25
N ASN A 14 -41.33 0.54 -12.55
CA ASN A 14 -42.16 -0.66 -12.58
C ASN A 14 -41.66 -1.68 -13.63
N ALA A 15 -41.27 -1.21 -14.81
CA ALA A 15 -40.76 -2.06 -15.88
C ALA A 15 -39.44 -2.73 -15.50
N ILE A 16 -38.45 -1.96 -15.04
CA ILE A 16 -37.10 -2.48 -14.75
C ILE A 16 -37.07 -3.38 -13.51
N VAL A 17 -37.89 -3.12 -12.48
CA VAL A 17 -38.02 -4.00 -11.32
C VAL A 17 -38.65 -5.34 -11.71
N ALA A 18 -39.66 -5.32 -12.59
CA ALA A 18 -40.28 -6.54 -13.11
C ALA A 18 -39.29 -7.35 -13.98
N GLU A 19 -38.48 -6.66 -14.79
CA GLU A 19 -37.42 -7.27 -15.58
C GLU A 19 -36.33 -7.90 -14.69
N ALA A 20 -35.83 -7.18 -13.69
CA ALA A 20 -34.85 -7.69 -12.73
C ALA A 20 -35.37 -8.93 -11.98
N ASP A 21 -36.64 -8.92 -11.54
CA ASP A 21 -37.27 -10.07 -10.88
C ASP A 21 -37.41 -11.29 -11.81
N ALA A 22 -37.75 -11.07 -13.08
CA ALA A 22 -37.82 -12.13 -14.08
C ALA A 22 -36.43 -12.70 -14.42
N LEU A 23 -35.43 -11.84 -14.56
CA LEU A 23 -34.03 -12.23 -14.78
C LEU A 23 -33.48 -12.99 -13.60
N LEU A 24 -33.75 -12.56 -12.36
CA LEU A 24 -33.30 -13.27 -11.17
C LEU A 24 -33.90 -14.69 -11.11
N LYS A 25 -35.22 -14.81 -11.32
CA LYS A 25 -35.88 -16.12 -11.34
C LYS A 25 -35.30 -17.05 -12.41
N LYS A 26 -35.01 -16.50 -13.60
CA LYS A 26 -34.36 -17.24 -14.68
C LYS A 26 -32.94 -17.66 -14.27
N ALA A 27 -32.14 -16.75 -13.73
CA ALA A 27 -30.77 -17.00 -13.29
C ALA A 27 -30.72 -18.07 -12.18
N ILE A 28 -31.59 -17.98 -11.17
CA ILE A 28 -31.69 -18.99 -10.11
C ILE A 28 -32.09 -20.35 -10.70
N ALA A 29 -33.02 -20.39 -11.66
CA ALA A 29 -33.43 -21.64 -12.29
C ALA A 29 -32.32 -22.27 -13.16
N GLU A 30 -31.49 -21.46 -13.81
CA GLU A 30 -30.43 -21.93 -14.72
C GLU A 30 -29.09 -22.20 -14.04
N LYS A 31 -28.71 -21.39 -13.05
CA LYS A 31 -27.39 -21.40 -12.39
C LYS A 31 -27.45 -21.89 -10.94
N GLY A 32 -28.60 -21.76 -10.29
CA GLY A 32 -28.81 -22.11 -8.88
C GLY A 32 -28.63 -20.90 -7.95
N ALA A 33 -29.40 -20.86 -6.86
CA ALA A 33 -29.41 -19.75 -5.91
C ALA A 33 -28.04 -19.47 -5.26
N GLU A 34 -27.24 -20.51 -5.02
CA GLU A 34 -25.91 -20.42 -4.38
C GLU A 34 -24.82 -19.89 -5.32
N THR A 35 -25.15 -19.54 -6.58
CA THR A 35 -24.14 -19.03 -7.54
C THR A 35 -23.59 -17.69 -7.05
N PRO A 36 -22.26 -17.53 -6.92
CA PRO A 36 -21.65 -16.29 -6.43
C PRO A 36 -21.95 -15.09 -7.33
N VAL A 37 -22.25 -13.94 -6.73
CA VAL A 37 -22.39 -12.64 -7.39
C VAL A 37 -21.28 -11.73 -6.86
N VAL A 38 -20.30 -11.40 -7.71
CA VAL A 38 -19.08 -10.68 -7.30
C VAL A 38 -18.79 -9.53 -8.26
N PHE A 39 -18.61 -8.33 -7.71
CA PHE A 39 -17.97 -7.22 -8.42
C PHE A 39 -16.45 -7.25 -8.19
N PRO A 40 -15.64 -6.85 -9.18
CA PRO A 40 -14.18 -6.91 -9.09
C PRO A 40 -13.63 -6.05 -7.95
N ASN A 41 -12.72 -6.63 -7.16
CA ASN A 41 -11.83 -5.90 -6.24
C ASN A 41 -12.54 -4.85 -5.35
N THR A 42 -13.72 -5.19 -4.82
CA THR A 42 -14.46 -4.33 -3.90
C THR A 42 -14.79 -5.04 -2.60
N ALA A 43 -14.61 -4.33 -1.47
CA ALA A 43 -15.00 -4.81 -0.14
C ALA A 43 -16.48 -4.51 0.18
N TYR A 44 -17.20 -3.90 -0.76
CA TYR A 44 -18.55 -3.38 -0.55
C TYR A 44 -19.63 -4.15 -1.33
N PHE A 45 -19.35 -5.38 -1.77
CA PHE A 45 -20.30 -6.26 -2.46
C PHE A 45 -20.94 -5.56 -3.68
N LEU A 46 -22.27 -5.53 -3.73
CA LEU A 46 -23.04 -4.60 -4.57
C LEU A 46 -23.21 -3.27 -3.81
N PRO A 47 -22.45 -2.20 -4.18
CA PRO A 47 -22.25 -1.09 -3.27
C PRO A 47 -23.48 -0.23 -2.97
N VAL A 48 -24.39 -0.04 -3.93
CA VAL A 48 -25.63 0.71 -3.71
C VAL A 48 -26.54 -0.07 -2.76
N THR A 49 -26.69 -1.37 -2.98
CA THR A 49 -27.46 -2.29 -2.13
C THR A 49 -26.91 -2.33 -0.71
N PHE A 50 -25.59 -2.51 -0.57
CA PHE A 50 -24.93 -2.53 0.74
C PHE A 50 -25.05 -1.17 1.44
N GLY A 51 -24.79 -0.07 0.74
CA GLY A 51 -24.89 1.28 1.28
C GLY A 51 -26.31 1.61 1.75
N MET A 52 -27.33 1.31 0.94
CA MET A 52 -28.72 1.69 1.25
C MET A 52 -29.39 0.75 2.24
N LEU A 53 -29.08 -0.55 2.22
CA LEU A 53 -29.83 -1.57 2.94
C LEU A 53 -29.03 -2.35 3.99
N ASN A 54 -27.72 -2.13 4.10
CA ASN A 54 -26.79 -2.96 4.90
C ASN A 54 -26.87 -4.46 4.55
N HIS A 55 -27.23 -4.77 3.31
CA HIS A 55 -27.39 -6.14 2.85
C HIS A 55 -26.20 -6.54 1.98
N LYS A 56 -25.50 -7.60 2.38
CA LYS A 56 -24.38 -8.17 1.61
C LYS A 56 -24.96 -9.14 0.59
N VAL A 57 -24.75 -8.85 -0.69
CA VAL A 57 -25.12 -9.77 -1.76
C VAL A 57 -23.88 -10.56 -2.13
N GLU A 58 -23.87 -11.85 -1.82
CA GLU A 58 -22.76 -12.76 -2.10
C GLU A 58 -23.18 -13.81 -3.15
N THR A 59 -24.47 -14.10 -3.24
CA THR A 59 -25.06 -15.11 -4.14
C THR A 59 -26.26 -14.58 -4.92
N LEU A 60 -26.69 -15.32 -5.95
CA LEU A 60 -27.94 -15.02 -6.67
C LEU A 60 -29.14 -15.02 -5.71
N GLY A 61 -29.20 -15.93 -4.74
CA GLY A 61 -30.28 -15.99 -3.75
C GLY A 61 -30.40 -14.71 -2.92
N ASP A 62 -29.27 -14.06 -2.61
CA ASP A 62 -29.25 -12.83 -1.81
C ASP A 62 -29.89 -11.64 -2.52
N LEU A 63 -30.01 -11.67 -3.86
CA LEU A 63 -30.66 -10.64 -4.66
C LEU A 63 -32.19 -10.58 -4.44
N GLU A 64 -32.80 -11.63 -3.88
CA GLU A 64 -34.24 -11.60 -3.57
C GLU A 64 -34.58 -10.50 -2.55
N PHE A 65 -33.71 -10.26 -1.57
CA PHE A 65 -33.91 -9.24 -0.54
C PHE A 65 -33.99 -7.81 -1.11
N PRO A 66 -32.98 -7.30 -1.85
CA PRO A 66 -33.04 -5.95 -2.43
C PRO A 66 -34.15 -5.81 -3.46
N LEU A 67 -34.46 -6.84 -4.28
CA LEU A 67 -35.57 -6.76 -5.23
C LEU A 67 -36.94 -6.75 -4.55
N ASN A 68 -37.13 -7.49 -3.46
CA ASN A 68 -38.35 -7.41 -2.67
C ASN A 68 -38.48 -6.05 -1.95
N HIS A 69 -37.36 -5.45 -1.54
CA HIS A 69 -37.36 -4.07 -1.06
C HIS A 69 -37.76 -3.10 -2.17
N ALA A 70 -37.17 -3.20 -3.36
CA ALA A 70 -37.49 -2.36 -4.51
C ALA A 70 -38.98 -2.42 -4.89
N LYS A 71 -39.60 -3.61 -4.87
CA LYS A 71 -41.05 -3.76 -5.11
C LYS A 71 -41.92 -2.99 -4.12
N ARG A 72 -41.49 -2.81 -2.87
CA ARG A 72 -42.23 -2.02 -1.84
C ARG A 72 -42.16 -0.51 -2.08
N LEU A 73 -41.15 -0.06 -2.83
CA LEU A 73 -40.94 1.35 -3.17
C LEU A 73 -41.67 1.76 -4.46
N LEU A 74 -42.31 0.81 -5.17
CA LEU A 74 -43.06 1.10 -6.39
C LEU A 74 -44.41 1.73 -6.08
N HIS A 75 -44.71 2.81 -6.80
CA HIS A 75 -45.95 3.56 -6.68
C HIS A 75 -46.80 3.44 -7.97
N PRO A 76 -48.13 3.68 -7.89
CA PRO A 76 -48.99 3.74 -9.07
C PRO A 76 -48.70 5.01 -9.90
N ILE A 77 -48.98 4.93 -11.21
CA ILE A 77 -48.85 6.09 -12.10
C ILE A 77 -49.85 7.19 -11.68
N PRO A 78 -49.44 8.47 -11.61
CA PRO A 78 -50.34 9.58 -11.31
C PRO A 78 -51.59 9.65 -12.20
N GLU A 79 -52.78 9.69 -11.58
CA GLU A 79 -54.05 9.79 -12.30
C GLU A 79 -54.22 11.12 -13.07
N ASP A 80 -55.09 11.14 -14.08
CA ASP A 80 -55.40 12.33 -14.88
C ASP A 80 -56.17 13.42 -14.16
N ASN A 81 -56.91 13.05 -13.11
CA ASN A 81 -57.87 13.95 -12.46
C ASN A 81 -57.50 14.31 -11.01
N LEU A 82 -56.38 13.82 -10.48
CA LEU A 82 -55.96 14.04 -9.08
C LEU A 82 -54.53 14.58 -9.00
N TRP A 83 -54.37 15.82 -8.53
CA TRP A 83 -53.06 16.48 -8.40
C TRP A 83 -52.54 16.42 -6.97
N VAL A 84 -51.67 15.45 -6.66
CA VAL A 84 -50.96 15.32 -5.38
C VAL A 84 -49.45 15.58 -5.55
N PRO A 85 -48.69 15.91 -4.49
CA PRO A 85 -47.23 16.11 -4.61
C PRO A 85 -46.48 14.80 -4.89
N TYR A 86 -46.15 14.53 -6.16
CA TYR A 86 -45.52 13.26 -6.60
C TYR A 86 -44.02 13.09 -6.29
N LEU A 87 -43.40 14.04 -5.57
CA LEU A 87 -41.94 14.05 -5.41
C LEU A 87 -41.42 12.84 -4.63
N GLY A 88 -42.02 12.52 -3.48
CA GLY A 88 -41.63 11.35 -2.70
C GLY A 88 -41.79 10.05 -3.48
N GLU A 89 -42.96 9.85 -4.08
CA GLU A 89 -43.30 8.67 -4.88
C GLU A 89 -42.35 8.46 -6.08
N THR A 90 -41.94 9.56 -6.71
CA THR A 90 -40.97 9.55 -7.81
C THR A 90 -39.57 9.16 -7.33
N LEU A 91 -39.13 9.69 -6.19
CA LEU A 91 -37.81 9.38 -5.61
C LEU A 91 -37.75 7.93 -5.09
N ASP A 92 -38.81 7.43 -4.44
CA ASP A 92 -38.93 6.03 -4.02
C ASP A 92 -38.81 5.09 -5.23
N SER A 93 -39.55 5.41 -6.30
CA SER A 93 -39.47 4.65 -7.56
C SER A 93 -38.07 4.72 -8.18
N GLY A 94 -37.39 5.86 -8.06
CA GLY A 94 -36.00 6.01 -8.47
C GLY A 94 -35.02 5.14 -7.67
N GLN A 95 -35.18 5.06 -6.35
CA GLN A 95 -34.39 4.15 -5.50
C GLN A 95 -34.66 2.68 -5.86
N ALA A 96 -35.92 2.32 -6.14
CA ALA A 96 -36.27 1.00 -6.64
C ALA A 96 -35.54 0.66 -7.95
N THR A 97 -35.42 1.64 -8.86
CA THR A 97 -34.66 1.49 -10.10
C THR A 97 -33.18 1.23 -9.84
N LEU A 98 -32.52 1.98 -8.95
CA LEU A 98 -31.09 1.78 -8.68
C LEU A 98 -30.80 0.38 -8.14
N LEU A 99 -31.61 -0.10 -7.18
CA LEU A 99 -31.50 -1.46 -6.63
C LEU A 99 -31.73 -2.53 -7.72
N ALA A 100 -32.71 -2.33 -8.60
CA ALA A 100 -32.99 -3.26 -9.69
C ALA A 100 -31.87 -3.28 -10.75
N THR A 101 -31.34 -2.13 -11.12
CA THR A 101 -30.23 -2.05 -12.11
C THR A 101 -28.95 -2.66 -11.56
N GLU A 102 -28.64 -2.47 -10.27
CA GLU A 102 -27.45 -3.10 -9.66
C GLU A 102 -27.60 -4.62 -9.57
N ALA A 103 -28.80 -5.10 -9.26
CA ALA A 103 -29.11 -6.53 -9.28
C ALA A 103 -28.96 -7.12 -10.70
N ILE A 104 -29.42 -6.41 -11.75
CA ILE A 104 -29.24 -6.83 -13.14
C ILE A 104 -27.76 -6.92 -13.49
N GLU A 105 -26.94 -5.92 -13.15
CA GLU A 105 -25.50 -5.99 -13.42
C GLU A 105 -24.84 -7.14 -12.64
N GLY A 106 -25.23 -7.39 -11.39
CA GLY A 106 -24.79 -8.57 -10.63
C GLY A 106 -25.12 -9.89 -11.36
N ILE A 107 -26.33 -10.01 -11.91
CA ILE A 107 -26.74 -11.17 -12.71
C ILE A 107 -25.94 -11.26 -14.02
N ARG A 108 -25.64 -10.13 -14.66
CA ARG A 108 -24.84 -10.10 -15.89
C ARG A 108 -23.39 -10.54 -15.65
N PHE A 109 -22.79 -10.19 -14.52
CA PHE A 109 -21.51 -10.74 -14.08
C PHE A 109 -21.57 -12.28 -13.95
N VAL A 110 -22.66 -12.82 -13.38
CA VAL A 110 -22.85 -14.29 -13.31
C VAL A 110 -22.93 -14.96 -14.69
N TYR A 111 -23.49 -14.26 -15.68
CA TYR A 111 -23.53 -14.76 -17.06
C TYR A 111 -22.25 -14.46 -17.87
N GLY A 112 -21.26 -13.76 -17.30
CA GLY A 112 -20.06 -13.33 -18.02
C GLY A 112 -20.32 -12.26 -19.08
N GLU A 113 -21.43 -11.53 -18.94
CA GLU A 113 -21.80 -10.40 -19.81
C GLU A 113 -21.11 -9.10 -19.37
N GLN A 114 -20.54 -9.08 -18.17
CA GLN A 114 -19.76 -7.96 -17.62
C GLN A 114 -18.36 -8.43 -17.17
N PRO A 115 -17.30 -7.61 -17.33
CA PRO A 115 -17.29 -6.31 -18.02
C PRO A 115 -17.70 -6.46 -19.49
N GLU A 116 -18.48 -5.51 -20.01
CA GLU A 116 -19.05 -5.61 -21.37
C GLU A 116 -17.92 -5.82 -22.41
N PRO A 117 -17.91 -6.96 -23.14
CA PRO A 117 -16.91 -7.21 -24.16
C PRO A 117 -17.02 -6.17 -25.28
N TYR A 118 -15.90 -5.58 -25.66
CA TYR A 118 -15.88 -4.54 -26.70
C TYR A 118 -14.63 -4.67 -27.58
N PRO A 119 -14.71 -5.52 -28.63
CA PRO A 119 -13.57 -5.91 -29.45
C PRO A 119 -12.73 -4.74 -29.99
N GLY A 120 -11.41 -4.81 -29.80
CA GLY A 120 -10.41 -3.87 -30.30
C GLY A 120 -10.36 -2.51 -29.61
N LEU A 121 -10.82 -2.42 -28.36
CA LEU A 121 -10.64 -1.25 -27.50
C LEU A 121 -9.52 -1.52 -26.50
N GLU A 122 -8.52 -0.63 -26.50
CA GLU A 122 -7.44 -0.62 -25.52
C GLU A 122 -7.67 0.55 -24.56
N LEU A 123 -7.70 0.26 -23.25
CA LEU A 123 -7.87 1.27 -22.22
C LEU A 123 -6.51 1.66 -21.61
N VAL A 124 -6.28 2.94 -21.39
CA VAL A 124 -5.12 3.48 -20.67
C VAL A 124 -5.38 3.44 -19.16
N GLY A 125 -5.19 2.24 -18.59
CA GLY A 125 -5.56 1.91 -17.22
C GLY A 125 -7.06 1.57 -17.09
N SER A 126 -7.36 0.47 -16.40
CA SER A 126 -8.73 -0.02 -16.20
C SER A 126 -8.81 -0.93 -14.98
N THR A 127 -10.03 -1.26 -14.57
CA THR A 127 -10.27 -2.33 -13.59
C THR A 127 -9.72 -3.65 -14.13
N ALA A 128 -8.89 -4.33 -13.35
CA ALA A 128 -8.35 -5.63 -13.73
C ALA A 128 -9.39 -6.75 -13.56
N TYR A 129 -9.60 -7.52 -14.63
CA TYR A 129 -10.47 -8.70 -14.65
C TYR A 129 -9.67 -9.93 -15.05
N PRO A 130 -9.10 -10.69 -14.08
CA PRO A 130 -8.23 -11.83 -14.36
C PRO A 130 -8.89 -12.93 -15.20
N ASP A 131 -10.21 -13.08 -15.10
CA ASP A 131 -10.98 -14.13 -15.77
C ASP A 131 -11.55 -13.70 -17.14
N PHE A 132 -11.30 -12.45 -17.57
CA PHE A 132 -11.73 -11.96 -18.88
C PHE A 132 -10.71 -12.34 -19.96
N SER A 133 -11.15 -13.06 -21.00
CA SER A 133 -10.30 -13.57 -22.09
C SER A 133 -10.62 -12.98 -23.48
N GLY A 134 -11.42 -11.90 -23.53
CA GLY A 134 -11.84 -11.25 -24.77
C GLY A 134 -10.84 -10.23 -25.32
N ASP A 135 -11.02 -9.86 -26.60
CA ASP A 135 -10.24 -8.86 -27.33
C ASP A 135 -10.63 -7.42 -26.93
N GLY A 136 -10.46 -7.05 -25.66
CA GLY A 136 -10.86 -5.73 -25.14
C GLY A 136 -12.28 -5.68 -24.54
N HIS A 137 -12.45 -4.80 -23.56
CA HIS A 137 -13.67 -4.65 -22.75
C HIS A 137 -13.89 -3.21 -22.32
N LEU A 138 -15.13 -2.89 -21.95
CA LEU A 138 -15.44 -1.67 -21.20
C LEU A 138 -15.06 -1.83 -19.73
N ASN A 139 -14.88 -0.73 -19.00
CA ASN A 139 -14.33 -0.79 -17.66
C ASN A 139 -15.22 -1.53 -16.65
N GLY A 140 -16.55 -1.45 -16.78
CA GLY A 140 -17.45 -1.90 -15.72
C GLY A 140 -17.26 -1.12 -14.40
N PRO A 141 -17.60 -1.67 -13.22
CA PRO A 141 -17.43 -0.99 -11.94
C PRO A 141 -15.95 -0.75 -11.63
N ILE A 142 -15.60 0.47 -11.22
CA ILE A 142 -14.25 0.81 -10.74
C ILE A 142 -13.94 0.04 -9.47
N ASP A 143 -12.74 -0.53 -9.34
CA ASP A 143 -12.27 -1.22 -8.13
C ASP A 143 -11.97 -0.26 -6.95
N ASP A 144 -11.91 -0.82 -5.73
CA ASP A 144 -11.69 0.00 -4.52
C ASP A 144 -10.26 0.55 -4.43
N ILE A 145 -9.28 -0.06 -5.10
CA ILE A 145 -7.89 0.40 -5.11
C ILE A 145 -7.82 1.74 -5.84
N GLN A 146 -8.40 1.79 -7.04
CA GLN A 146 -8.46 3.01 -7.83
C GLN A 146 -9.31 4.09 -7.16
N LEU A 147 -10.45 3.72 -6.57
CA LEU A 147 -11.27 4.66 -5.79
C LEU A 147 -10.44 5.36 -4.70
N ARG A 148 -9.63 4.61 -3.93
CA ARG A 148 -8.77 5.18 -2.88
C ARG A 148 -7.68 6.08 -3.44
N SER A 149 -7.08 5.71 -4.57
CA SER A 149 -6.08 6.52 -5.27
C SER A 149 -6.60 7.93 -5.62
N TRP A 150 -7.82 8.03 -6.16
CA TRP A 150 -8.45 9.32 -6.47
C TRP A 150 -9.06 10.03 -5.25
N GLY A 151 -9.24 9.33 -4.13
CA GLY A 151 -9.87 9.85 -2.92
C GLY A 151 -9.25 11.14 -2.40
N ILE A 152 -7.92 11.23 -2.42
CA ILE A 152 -7.19 12.43 -1.98
C ILE A 152 -7.54 13.63 -2.88
N GLN A 153 -7.55 13.43 -4.20
CA GLN A 153 -7.85 14.49 -5.17
C GLN A 153 -9.30 14.98 -5.08
N LEU A 154 -10.24 14.07 -4.76
CA LEU A 154 -11.65 14.40 -4.53
C LEU A 154 -11.83 15.21 -3.24
N VAL A 155 -11.02 14.96 -2.20
CA VAL A 155 -11.12 15.64 -0.89
C VAL A 155 -10.44 17.01 -0.91
N ASP A 156 -9.28 17.14 -1.55
CA ASP A 156 -8.53 18.40 -1.63
C ASP A 156 -9.01 19.33 -2.76
N GLY A 157 -9.88 18.84 -3.64
CA GLY A 157 -10.52 19.60 -4.70
C GLY A 157 -9.72 19.73 -5.99
N ARG A 158 -8.56 19.06 -6.11
CA ARG A 158 -7.84 18.93 -7.39
C ARG A 158 -8.69 18.21 -8.45
N MET A 159 -9.48 17.24 -8.00
CA MET A 159 -10.56 16.64 -8.77
C MET A 159 -11.89 17.16 -8.21
N PRO A 160 -12.50 18.20 -8.81
CA PRO A 160 -13.63 18.89 -8.22
C PRO A 160 -14.90 18.03 -8.10
N GLY A 161 -14.99 16.92 -8.84
CA GLY A 161 -16.14 16.01 -8.84
C GLY A 161 -16.13 15.11 -10.08
N PHE A 162 -17.29 14.51 -10.40
CA PHE A 162 -17.43 13.69 -11.61
C PHE A 162 -18.69 14.03 -12.42
N ALA A 163 -18.63 13.78 -13.73
CA ALA A 163 -19.74 13.89 -14.66
C ALA A 163 -20.13 12.50 -15.18
N ALA A 164 -21.38 12.10 -14.94
CA ALA A 164 -21.95 10.90 -15.56
C ALA A 164 -22.59 11.28 -16.90
N VAL A 165 -21.90 10.99 -18.00
CA VAL A 165 -22.38 11.27 -19.37
C VAL A 165 -23.11 10.04 -19.89
N ILE A 166 -24.40 10.20 -20.19
CA ILE A 166 -25.32 9.08 -20.48
C ILE A 166 -25.96 9.28 -21.85
N GLY A 167 -25.76 8.35 -22.79
CA GLY A 167 -26.37 8.39 -24.13
C GLY A 167 -25.36 8.65 -25.24
N ALA A 168 -25.76 9.43 -26.24
CA ALA A 168 -24.90 9.79 -27.37
C ALA A 168 -25.08 11.27 -27.75
N ALA A 169 -23.98 11.95 -28.01
CA ALA A 169 -23.99 13.31 -28.51
C ALA A 169 -24.51 13.36 -29.95
N ARG A 170 -24.96 14.53 -30.39
CA ARG A 170 -25.49 14.74 -31.74
C ARG A 170 -24.50 14.34 -32.86
N THR A 171 -23.21 14.60 -32.66
CA THR A 171 -22.11 14.31 -33.60
C THR A 171 -20.88 13.82 -32.82
N ASN A 172 -19.90 13.23 -33.52
CA ASN A 172 -18.65 12.78 -32.88
C ASN A 172 -17.81 13.98 -32.41
N GLU A 173 -17.80 15.06 -33.19
CA GLU A 173 -17.09 16.30 -32.85
C GLU A 173 -17.67 16.93 -31.57
N ALA A 174 -18.99 16.92 -31.43
CA ALA A 174 -19.65 17.36 -30.20
C ALA A 174 -19.30 16.45 -29.00
N ALA A 175 -19.22 15.13 -29.19
CA ALA A 175 -18.80 14.20 -28.15
C ALA A 175 -17.38 14.52 -27.66
N VAL A 176 -16.42 14.65 -28.58
CA VAL A 176 -15.03 14.99 -28.24
C VAL A 176 -14.97 16.34 -27.52
N ALA A 177 -15.68 17.35 -28.04
CA ALA A 177 -15.71 18.68 -27.44
C ALA A 177 -16.22 18.66 -25.98
N ILE A 178 -17.34 17.99 -25.70
CA ILE A 178 -17.89 17.86 -24.34
C ILE A 178 -16.86 17.23 -23.39
N ILE A 179 -16.22 16.14 -23.82
CA ILE A 179 -15.28 15.38 -23.00
C ILE A 179 -14.01 16.17 -22.72
N ARG A 180 -13.41 16.79 -23.73
CA ARG A 180 -12.22 17.64 -23.55
C ARG A 180 -12.52 18.81 -22.62
N GLU A 181 -13.72 19.36 -22.69
CA GLU A 181 -14.12 20.51 -21.89
C GLU A 181 -14.38 20.14 -20.42
N LEU A 182 -14.80 18.91 -20.14
CA LEU A 182 -14.81 18.33 -18.79
C LEU A 182 -13.37 18.05 -18.28
N GLN A 183 -12.49 17.50 -19.13
CA GLN A 183 -11.10 17.21 -18.77
C GLN A 183 -10.28 18.46 -18.45
N LYS A 184 -10.41 19.55 -19.21
CA LYS A 184 -9.74 20.84 -18.93
C LYS A 184 -10.06 21.39 -17.53
N ARG A 185 -11.16 20.93 -16.95
CA ARG A 185 -11.65 21.31 -15.62
C ARG A 185 -11.33 20.27 -14.55
N ASN A 186 -10.52 19.27 -14.88
CA ASN A 186 -10.16 18.12 -14.04
C ASN A 186 -11.36 17.33 -13.51
N ILE A 187 -12.51 17.39 -14.20
CA ILE A 187 -13.70 16.63 -13.80
C ILE A 187 -13.52 15.17 -14.26
N LEU A 188 -13.74 14.22 -13.35
CA LEU A 188 -13.72 12.79 -13.66
C LEU A 188 -14.95 12.42 -14.50
N ILE A 189 -14.80 11.60 -15.55
CA ILE A 189 -15.85 11.39 -16.55
C ILE A 189 -16.24 9.92 -16.60
N PHE A 190 -17.53 9.65 -16.43
CA PHE A 190 -18.12 8.32 -16.50
C PHE A 190 -19.04 8.23 -17.70
N LEU A 191 -18.76 7.32 -18.64
CA LEU A 191 -19.52 7.18 -19.87
C LEU A 191 -20.42 5.97 -19.80
N SER A 192 -21.70 6.15 -20.08
CA SER A 192 -22.65 5.06 -20.21
C SER A 192 -23.78 5.36 -21.19
N GLY A 193 -24.67 4.41 -21.44
CA GLY A 193 -25.91 4.67 -22.18
C GLY A 193 -25.77 4.73 -23.69
N ASN A 194 -26.91 4.61 -24.37
CA ASN A 194 -27.04 4.80 -25.80
C ASN A 194 -28.35 5.51 -26.17
N VAL A 195 -28.39 5.97 -27.42
CA VAL A 195 -29.58 6.48 -28.10
C VAL A 195 -29.68 5.72 -29.41
N ASN A 196 -30.75 4.94 -29.58
CA ASN A 196 -30.96 4.09 -30.75
C ASN A 196 -29.76 3.17 -31.08
N GLY A 197 -29.11 2.62 -30.05
CA GLY A 197 -27.97 1.70 -30.20
C GLY A 197 -26.61 2.35 -30.44
N ARG A 198 -26.52 3.69 -30.48
CA ARG A 198 -25.26 4.43 -30.54
C ARG A 198 -24.93 5.02 -29.17
N SER A 199 -23.72 4.78 -28.66
CA SER A 199 -23.21 5.31 -27.39
C SER A 199 -22.14 6.39 -27.64
N ILE A 200 -21.96 7.31 -26.68
CA ILE A 200 -20.83 8.24 -26.69
C ILE A 200 -19.48 7.51 -26.69
N ILE A 201 -19.41 6.31 -26.11
CA ILE A 201 -18.20 5.47 -26.12
C ILE A 201 -17.82 5.12 -27.58
N ASP A 202 -18.80 4.79 -28.41
CA ASP A 202 -18.57 4.51 -29.83
C ASP A 202 -18.03 5.75 -30.55
N GLN A 203 -18.59 6.93 -30.25
CA GLN A 203 -18.19 8.21 -30.85
C GLN A 203 -16.75 8.58 -30.51
N LEU A 204 -16.33 8.41 -29.26
CA LEU A 204 -14.96 8.72 -28.83
C LEU A 204 -13.94 7.73 -29.39
N ARG A 205 -14.30 6.45 -29.49
CA ARG A 205 -13.46 5.43 -30.11
C ARG A 205 -13.24 5.72 -31.60
N GLU A 206 -14.30 6.09 -32.33
CA GLU A 206 -14.22 6.46 -33.76
C GLU A 206 -13.25 7.62 -34.00
N GLU A 207 -13.14 8.56 -33.05
CA GLU A 207 -12.23 9.72 -33.11
C GLU A 207 -10.84 9.45 -32.49
N GLY A 208 -10.57 8.22 -32.05
CA GLY A 208 -9.27 7.84 -31.47
C GLY A 208 -8.95 8.52 -30.14
N VAL A 209 -9.95 8.78 -29.30
CA VAL A 209 -9.75 9.33 -27.95
C VAL A 209 -9.39 8.21 -26.98
N ASP A 210 -8.21 8.32 -26.35
CA ASP A 210 -7.78 7.40 -25.29
C ASP A 210 -8.69 7.48 -24.06
N MET A 211 -9.20 6.33 -23.63
CA MET A 211 -10.10 6.18 -22.48
C MET A 211 -9.47 5.26 -21.44
N GLY A 212 -9.68 5.54 -20.17
CA GLY A 212 -9.12 4.78 -19.06
C GLY A 212 -8.88 5.63 -17.81
N TYR A 213 -8.27 5.02 -16.80
CA TYR A 213 -7.94 5.68 -15.54
C TYR A 213 -6.97 6.84 -15.73
N ASP A 214 -5.98 6.71 -16.62
CA ASP A 214 -4.93 7.72 -16.82
C ASP A 214 -5.47 9.00 -17.45
N THR A 215 -6.59 8.92 -18.19
CA THR A 215 -7.22 10.06 -18.86
C THR A 215 -8.46 10.59 -18.15
N TYR A 216 -8.88 9.98 -17.03
CA TYR A 216 -10.14 10.28 -16.34
C TYR A 216 -11.40 10.13 -17.21
N ILE A 217 -11.33 9.36 -18.30
CA ILE A 217 -12.47 9.03 -19.16
C ILE A 217 -12.78 7.54 -19.01
N ILE A 218 -13.75 7.18 -18.16
CA ILE A 218 -14.01 5.79 -17.79
C ILE A 218 -15.27 5.30 -18.52
N PRO A 219 -15.15 4.34 -19.45
CA PRO A 219 -16.30 3.79 -20.17
C PRO A 219 -16.94 2.64 -19.36
N PHE A 220 -18.10 2.86 -18.77
CA PHE A 220 -18.78 1.86 -17.93
C PHE A 220 -19.53 0.79 -18.70
N GLY A 221 -20.29 1.17 -19.73
CA GLY A 221 -21.14 0.25 -20.50
C GLY A 221 -21.90 0.99 -21.60
N ARG A 222 -22.32 0.32 -22.68
CA ARG A 222 -23.04 0.97 -23.78
C ARG A 222 -24.52 1.16 -23.49
N ASP A 223 -25.04 0.60 -22.41
CA ASP A 223 -26.45 0.73 -22.03
C ASP A 223 -26.66 1.65 -20.82
N SER A 224 -27.93 2.01 -20.59
CA SER A 224 -28.31 2.92 -19.52
C SER A 224 -28.30 2.25 -18.14
N ILE A 225 -28.23 0.92 -18.06
CA ILE A 225 -28.18 0.16 -16.80
C ILE A 225 -26.80 0.36 -16.17
N SER A 226 -25.74 0.35 -16.96
CA SER A 226 -24.35 0.52 -16.48
C SER A 226 -24.07 1.89 -15.86
N ALA A 227 -24.98 2.87 -15.98
CA ALA A 227 -24.94 4.11 -15.21
C ALA A 227 -24.97 3.87 -13.68
N ILE A 228 -25.45 2.69 -13.25
CA ILE A 228 -25.46 2.29 -11.83
C ILE A 228 -24.05 2.28 -11.21
N TYR A 229 -23.01 1.98 -11.99
CA TYR A 229 -21.63 1.99 -11.49
C TYR A 229 -21.19 3.37 -11.01
N ALA A 230 -21.73 4.46 -11.58
CA ALA A 230 -21.49 5.82 -11.09
C ALA A 230 -22.09 6.05 -9.69
N ALA A 231 -23.30 5.54 -9.45
CA ALA A 231 -23.94 5.61 -8.13
C ALA A 231 -23.24 4.68 -7.12
N GLY A 232 -22.75 3.52 -7.56
CA GLY A 232 -21.92 2.62 -6.76
C GLY A 232 -20.58 3.26 -6.36
N PHE A 233 -19.94 4.01 -7.26
CA PHE A 233 -18.74 4.79 -6.96
C PHE A 233 -19.02 5.88 -5.90
N ALA A 234 -20.09 6.65 -6.08
CA ALA A 234 -20.52 7.69 -5.13
C ALA A 234 -20.84 7.11 -3.74
N THR A 235 -21.53 5.97 -3.69
CA THR A 235 -21.84 5.28 -2.43
C THR A 235 -20.57 4.85 -1.70
N ARG A 236 -19.60 4.26 -2.41
CA ARG A 236 -18.32 3.84 -1.82
C ARG A 236 -17.44 5.00 -1.38
N ALA A 237 -17.53 6.15 -2.04
CA ALA A 237 -16.84 7.37 -1.58
C ALA A 237 -17.32 7.77 -0.17
N ALA A 238 -18.62 7.64 0.11
CA ALA A 238 -19.19 7.91 1.43
C ALA A 238 -18.78 6.86 2.49
N LEU A 239 -18.77 5.58 2.11
CA LEU A 239 -18.34 4.48 3.00
C LEU A 239 -16.84 4.55 3.32
N THR A 240 -16.01 4.86 2.33
CA THR A 240 -14.55 4.86 2.44
C THR A 240 -14.02 6.14 3.08
N PHE A 241 -14.38 7.32 2.53
CA PHE A 241 -13.82 8.61 2.98
C PHE A 241 -14.68 9.28 4.04
N GLY A 242 -16.00 9.05 4.01
CA GLY A 242 -16.92 9.52 5.04
C GLY A 242 -16.93 8.66 6.30
N GLY A 243 -16.36 7.45 6.25
CA GLY A 243 -16.34 6.50 7.37
C GLY A 243 -17.73 5.95 7.75
N LEU A 244 -18.72 6.13 6.88
CA LEU A 244 -20.10 5.69 7.09
C LEU A 244 -20.23 4.16 6.96
N LYS A 245 -21.25 3.59 7.60
CA LYS A 245 -21.55 2.15 7.56
C LYS A 245 -22.73 1.86 6.64
N GLY A 246 -22.79 0.64 6.12
CA GLY A 246 -23.93 0.17 5.32
C GLY A 246 -25.25 0.32 6.09
N GLY A 247 -26.33 0.69 5.40
CA GLY A 247 -27.64 0.95 6.00
C GLY A 247 -27.84 2.36 6.55
N GLN A 248 -26.78 3.15 6.71
CA GLN A 248 -26.86 4.59 7.03
C GLN A 248 -27.26 5.40 5.79
N TRP A 249 -28.33 4.97 5.10
CA TRP A 249 -28.72 5.47 3.78
C TRP A 249 -28.89 6.99 3.76
N ARG A 250 -29.47 7.58 4.81
CA ARG A 250 -29.68 9.03 4.90
C ARG A 250 -28.36 9.78 4.95
N ASP A 251 -27.43 9.34 5.78
CA ASP A 251 -26.12 9.99 5.93
C ASP A 251 -25.26 9.81 4.69
N ILE A 252 -25.37 8.66 4.02
CA ILE A 252 -24.69 8.39 2.74
C ILE A 252 -25.22 9.35 1.65
N LEU A 253 -26.53 9.55 1.55
CA LEU A 253 -27.12 10.49 0.59
C LEU A 253 -26.74 11.94 0.93
N LEU A 254 -26.72 12.32 2.21
CA LEU A 254 -26.29 13.65 2.64
C LEU A 254 -24.80 13.89 2.38
N TYR A 255 -23.95 12.90 2.64
CA TYR A 255 -22.53 12.95 2.32
C TYR A 255 -22.34 13.22 0.83
N ASN A 256 -23.00 12.43 -0.02
CA ASN A 256 -22.93 12.60 -1.47
C ASN A 256 -23.40 13.99 -1.92
N LYS A 257 -24.53 14.46 -1.39
CA LYS A 257 -25.06 15.80 -1.69
C LYS A 257 -24.05 16.92 -1.37
N PHE A 258 -23.31 16.82 -0.27
CA PHE A 258 -22.46 17.91 0.21
C PHE A 258 -20.96 17.76 -0.09
N ARG A 259 -20.48 16.54 -0.36
CA ARG A 259 -19.05 16.22 -0.52
C ARG A 259 -18.70 15.67 -1.89
N VAL A 260 -19.64 15.03 -2.59
CA VAL A 260 -19.40 14.48 -3.94
C VAL A 260 -20.10 15.37 -4.97
N PHE A 261 -19.34 16.26 -5.62
CA PHE A 261 -19.88 17.22 -6.58
C PHE A 261 -20.13 16.58 -7.95
N ALA A 262 -21.11 15.68 -8.02
CA ALA A 262 -21.47 14.98 -9.25
C ALA A 262 -22.72 15.53 -9.93
N PHE A 263 -22.77 15.41 -11.26
CA PHE A 263 -23.95 15.70 -12.07
C PHE A 263 -24.09 14.69 -13.23
N ALA A 264 -25.31 14.49 -13.70
CA ALA A 264 -25.59 13.67 -14.88
C ALA A 264 -25.81 14.56 -16.10
N LEU A 265 -25.11 14.26 -17.19
CA LEU A 265 -25.29 14.88 -18.50
C LEU A 265 -25.91 13.85 -19.45
N VAL A 266 -27.20 14.00 -19.72
CA VAL A 266 -27.98 13.05 -20.51
C VAL A 266 -28.09 13.57 -21.94
N LEU A 267 -27.54 12.80 -22.87
CA LEU A 267 -27.40 13.17 -24.28
C LEU A 267 -28.37 12.39 -25.17
N GLY A 268 -29.09 13.10 -26.03
CA GLY A 268 -30.12 12.61 -26.92
C GLY A 268 -31.45 12.30 -26.24
N GLU A 269 -32.25 11.41 -26.85
CA GLU A 269 -33.62 11.15 -26.41
C GLU A 269 -33.67 10.37 -25.08
N LEU A 270 -34.55 10.82 -24.17
CA LEU A 270 -34.78 10.20 -22.87
C LEU A 270 -35.93 9.19 -22.94
N ASP A 271 -35.60 7.94 -22.67
CA ASP A 271 -36.56 6.86 -22.42
C ASP A 271 -36.98 6.81 -20.93
N ASP A 272 -37.99 6.00 -20.61
CA ASP A 272 -38.50 5.88 -19.25
C ASP A 272 -37.45 5.37 -18.23
N LEU A 273 -36.50 4.54 -18.68
CA LEU A 273 -35.44 4.03 -17.82
C LEU A 273 -34.49 5.17 -17.42
N LYS A 274 -34.10 6.04 -18.35
CA LYS A 274 -33.31 7.25 -18.06
C LYS A 274 -34.05 8.18 -17.09
N TYR A 275 -35.37 8.37 -17.25
CA TYR A 275 -36.18 9.14 -16.28
C TYR A 275 -36.17 8.50 -14.89
N ALA A 276 -36.29 7.17 -14.80
CA ALA A 276 -36.31 6.44 -13.54
C ALA A 276 -34.95 6.44 -12.83
N ALA A 277 -33.85 6.17 -13.55
CA ALA A 277 -32.50 6.25 -13.03
C ALA A 277 -32.13 7.68 -12.59
N GLY A 278 -32.54 8.68 -13.39
CA GLY A 278 -32.44 10.10 -13.04
C GLY A 278 -33.12 10.41 -11.71
N ALA A 279 -34.35 9.93 -11.49
CA ALA A 279 -35.04 10.07 -10.21
C ALA A 279 -34.27 9.44 -9.04
N GLY A 280 -33.60 8.30 -9.27
CA GLY A 280 -32.75 7.65 -8.26
C GLY A 280 -31.56 8.51 -7.84
N VAL A 281 -30.80 9.07 -8.80
CA VAL A 281 -29.62 9.90 -8.49
C VAL A 281 -29.98 11.30 -7.97
N LEU A 282 -31.20 11.80 -8.24
CA LEU A 282 -31.70 13.02 -7.58
C LEU A 282 -31.68 12.89 -6.05
N SER A 283 -31.93 11.69 -5.51
CA SER A 283 -31.86 11.40 -4.07
C SER A 283 -30.46 11.61 -3.49
N TYR A 284 -29.41 11.41 -4.29
CA TYR A 284 -28.01 11.67 -3.93
C TYR A 284 -27.67 13.17 -3.97
N GLY A 285 -28.61 14.01 -4.42
CA GLY A 285 -28.40 15.44 -4.63
C GLY A 285 -27.68 15.77 -5.94
N PHE A 286 -27.63 14.84 -6.90
CA PHE A 286 -27.00 15.04 -8.20
C PHE A 286 -28.05 15.56 -9.21
N PRO A 287 -27.85 16.76 -9.80
CA PRO A 287 -28.75 17.28 -10.81
C PRO A 287 -28.57 16.58 -12.15
N VAL A 288 -29.62 16.60 -12.96
CA VAL A 288 -29.66 16.03 -14.31
C VAL A 288 -29.79 17.17 -15.32
N ILE A 289 -28.87 17.21 -16.28
CA ILE A 289 -28.87 18.18 -17.39
C ILE A 289 -29.08 17.41 -18.69
N ALA A 290 -30.12 17.74 -19.44
CA ALA A 290 -30.43 17.11 -20.72
C ALA A 290 -30.16 18.05 -21.89
N ASP A 291 -29.56 17.54 -22.96
CA ASP A 291 -29.34 18.28 -24.23
C ASP A 291 -30.57 18.27 -25.16
N THR A 292 -31.72 17.80 -24.66
CA THR A 292 -33.02 17.76 -25.33
C THR A 292 -34.09 18.49 -24.51
N ILE A 293 -35.24 18.75 -25.13
CA ILE A 293 -36.38 19.41 -24.50
C ILE A 293 -37.03 18.46 -23.48
N VAL A 294 -36.90 18.78 -22.19
CA VAL A 294 -37.50 18.02 -21.09
C VAL A 294 -38.15 18.96 -20.07
N PRO A 295 -39.18 18.53 -19.32
CA PRO A 295 -39.76 19.37 -18.28
C PRO A 295 -38.77 19.63 -17.14
N GLU A 296 -38.49 20.90 -16.85
CA GLU A 296 -37.59 21.29 -15.77
C GLU A 296 -38.22 21.09 -14.38
N ILE A 297 -37.35 20.85 -13.40
CA ILE A 297 -37.74 20.73 -12.00
C ILE A 297 -36.90 21.70 -11.17
N LEU A 298 -37.53 22.81 -10.78
CA LEU A 298 -36.95 23.88 -9.97
C LEU A 298 -36.80 23.46 -8.49
N PRO A 299 -36.01 24.18 -7.67
CA PRO A 299 -35.53 23.70 -6.36
C PRO A 299 -36.67 23.35 -5.40
N THR A 300 -36.62 22.15 -4.81
CA THR A 300 -37.55 21.67 -3.77
C THR A 300 -36.86 21.20 -2.49
N GLY A 301 -35.52 21.36 -2.39
CA GLY A 301 -34.72 21.06 -1.20
C GLY A 301 -33.80 19.84 -1.29
N VAL A 302 -33.90 19.00 -2.34
CA VAL A 302 -33.06 17.79 -2.51
C VAL A 302 -31.73 18.12 -3.21
N THR A 303 -31.73 18.77 -4.37
CA THR A 303 -30.53 19.39 -4.97
C THR A 303 -30.33 20.83 -4.46
N ARG A 304 -29.12 21.39 -4.65
CA ARG A 304 -28.78 22.74 -4.19
C ARG A 304 -29.49 23.84 -5.00
N TYR A 305 -29.63 23.64 -6.30
CA TYR A 305 -30.33 24.53 -7.22
C TYR A 305 -31.43 23.75 -7.95
N GLU A 306 -31.39 23.64 -9.28
CA GLU A 306 -32.34 22.88 -10.07
C GLU A 306 -32.10 21.36 -9.95
N HIS A 307 -33.17 20.57 -10.11
CA HIS A 307 -33.10 19.11 -10.10
C HIS A 307 -32.92 18.58 -11.53
N ILE A 308 -33.71 19.12 -12.47
CA ILE A 308 -33.65 18.80 -13.90
C ILE A 308 -33.60 20.11 -14.68
N VAL A 309 -32.60 20.23 -15.55
CA VAL A 309 -32.41 21.38 -16.46
C VAL A 309 -32.44 20.89 -17.89
N SER A 310 -33.18 21.61 -18.75
CA SER A 310 -33.25 21.33 -20.18
C SER A 310 -32.42 22.38 -20.92
N MET A 311 -31.43 21.94 -21.68
CA MET A 311 -30.59 22.81 -22.50
C MET A 311 -30.47 22.22 -23.91
N PRO A 312 -31.52 22.34 -24.74
CA PRO A 312 -31.55 21.72 -26.07
C PRO A 312 -30.33 22.13 -26.91
N TRP A 313 -29.57 21.16 -27.42
CA TRP A 313 -28.29 21.42 -28.11
C TRP A 313 -28.39 22.51 -29.20
N ASN A 314 -29.48 22.49 -29.95
CA ASN A 314 -29.72 23.39 -31.09
C ASN A 314 -30.15 24.79 -30.67
N GLU A 315 -30.54 24.98 -29.42
CA GLU A 315 -30.99 26.26 -28.85
C GLU A 315 -29.86 26.96 -28.08
N ILE A 316 -28.69 26.31 -27.95
CA ILE A 316 -27.50 26.92 -27.37
C ILE A 316 -26.93 27.94 -28.37
N ASP A 317 -27.04 29.22 -28.04
CA ASP A 317 -26.51 30.34 -28.82
C ASP A 317 -24.97 30.29 -28.87
N ALA A 318 -24.40 29.79 -29.96
CA ALA A 318 -22.96 29.66 -30.20
C ALA A 318 -22.70 29.35 -31.69
N GLU A 319 -21.51 29.66 -32.19
CA GLU A 319 -21.17 29.49 -33.61
C GLU A 319 -20.60 28.11 -33.93
N SER A 320 -19.87 27.49 -32.99
CA SER A 320 -19.25 26.16 -33.13
C SER A 320 -19.77 25.14 -32.11
N ASP A 321 -19.59 23.84 -32.40
CA ASP A 321 -19.94 22.77 -31.45
C ASP A 321 -19.02 22.76 -30.22
N GLU A 322 -17.79 23.25 -30.34
CA GLU A 322 -16.89 23.47 -29.20
C GLU A 322 -17.43 24.53 -28.24
N GLU A 323 -17.92 25.66 -28.77
CA GLU A 323 -18.54 26.71 -27.95
C GLU A 323 -19.85 26.24 -27.31
N ARG A 324 -20.66 25.45 -28.03
CA ARG A 324 -21.88 24.83 -27.47
C ARG A 324 -21.54 23.88 -26.33
N ALA A 325 -20.55 23.01 -26.53
CA ALA A 325 -20.06 22.08 -25.50
C ALA A 325 -19.58 22.83 -24.26
N ALA A 326 -18.80 23.91 -24.43
CA ALA A 326 -18.33 24.75 -23.33
C ALA A 326 -19.49 25.37 -22.55
N LYS A 327 -20.51 25.92 -23.23
CA LYS A 327 -21.71 26.49 -22.56
C LYS A 327 -22.54 25.42 -21.85
N LEU A 328 -22.69 24.24 -22.44
CA LEU A 328 -23.43 23.12 -21.83
C LEU A 328 -22.72 22.63 -20.56
N VAL A 329 -21.42 22.38 -20.64
CA VAL A 329 -20.60 21.93 -19.49
C VAL A 329 -20.58 23.00 -18.40
N GLN A 330 -20.39 24.26 -18.77
CA GLN A 330 -20.44 25.40 -17.85
C GLN A 330 -21.77 25.48 -17.11
N ARG A 331 -22.90 25.31 -17.80
CA ARG A 331 -24.22 25.29 -17.16
C ARG A 331 -24.37 24.12 -16.19
N ALA A 332 -23.88 22.93 -16.54
CA ALA A 332 -23.94 21.76 -15.65
C ALA A 332 -23.15 21.97 -14.35
N ILE A 333 -21.99 22.61 -14.46
CA ILE A 333 -21.13 23.00 -13.34
C ILE A 333 -21.84 23.99 -12.41
N GLU A 334 -22.48 25.01 -12.97
CA GLU A 334 -23.25 26.01 -12.23
C GLU A 334 -24.43 25.40 -11.48
N VAL A 335 -25.21 24.55 -12.15
CA VAL A 335 -26.39 23.87 -11.59
C VAL A 335 -26.01 22.92 -10.46
N ARG A 336 -24.86 22.26 -10.54
CA ARG A 336 -24.36 21.46 -9.41
C ARG A 336 -23.73 22.31 -8.31
N GLY A 337 -23.25 23.50 -8.65
CA GLY A 337 -22.45 24.36 -7.78
C GLY A 337 -21.03 23.85 -7.60
N VAL A 338 -20.46 23.22 -8.62
CA VAL A 338 -19.04 22.81 -8.62
C VAL A 338 -18.19 24.08 -8.64
N LYS A 339 -17.38 24.29 -7.60
CA LYS A 339 -16.45 25.42 -7.54
C LYS A 339 -15.15 25.02 -8.24
N ILE A 340 -15.03 25.38 -9.51
CA ILE A 340 -13.83 25.05 -10.28
C ILE A 340 -12.86 26.20 -10.14
N LYS A 341 -11.67 25.90 -9.59
CA LYS A 341 -10.53 26.80 -9.67
C LYS A 341 -9.77 26.49 -10.96
N ILE A 342 -10.24 27.00 -12.09
CA ILE A 342 -9.46 26.92 -13.33
C ILE A 342 -8.39 27.99 -13.20
N THR A 343 -7.13 27.55 -13.03
CA THR A 343 -6.00 28.44 -13.31
C THR A 343 -5.68 28.26 -14.78
N GLU A 344 -6.06 29.22 -15.61
CA GLU A 344 -5.70 29.21 -17.02
C GLU A 344 -4.20 29.49 -17.11
N VAL A 345 -3.43 28.47 -17.54
CA VAL A 345 -1.99 28.56 -17.72
C VAL A 345 -1.73 28.69 -19.22
N PRO A 346 -1.13 29.80 -19.70
CA PRO A 346 -1.04 30.09 -21.13
C PRO A 346 0.10 29.31 -21.79
N VAL A 347 -0.10 28.00 -21.97
CA VAL A 347 0.85 27.10 -22.63
C VAL A 347 0.22 26.36 -23.81
N PRO A 348 1.00 25.97 -24.83
CA PRO A 348 0.48 25.36 -26.06
C PRO A 348 0.26 23.84 -25.94
N VAL A 349 0.47 23.29 -24.74
CA VAL A 349 0.26 21.87 -24.41
C VAL A 349 -0.86 21.74 -23.41
N ALA A 350 -1.42 20.54 -23.28
CA ALA A 350 -2.40 20.27 -22.23
C ALA A 350 -1.76 20.47 -20.85
N TYR A 351 -2.50 21.07 -19.93
CA TYR A 351 -2.03 21.41 -18.58
C TYR A 351 -3.04 20.91 -17.54
N GLY A 352 -2.57 20.13 -16.57
CA GLY A 352 -3.38 19.54 -15.51
C GLY A 352 -2.63 18.45 -14.73
N SER A 353 -3.12 18.10 -13.54
CA SER A 353 -2.47 17.14 -12.65
C SER A 353 -2.38 15.72 -13.24
N ALA A 354 -3.20 15.40 -14.25
CA ALA A 354 -3.15 14.12 -14.96
C ALA A 354 -1.80 13.86 -15.65
N PHE A 355 -1.04 14.91 -15.97
CA PHE A 355 0.24 14.79 -16.69
C PHE A 355 1.47 14.70 -15.77
N GLU A 356 1.31 14.88 -14.44
CA GLU A 356 2.43 14.99 -13.49
C GLU A 356 3.36 13.76 -13.46
N GLY A 357 2.85 12.59 -13.82
CA GLY A 357 3.60 11.32 -13.81
C GLY A 357 4.26 10.95 -15.13
N GLU A 358 4.16 11.77 -16.18
CA GLU A 358 4.72 11.45 -17.49
C GLU A 358 6.26 11.35 -17.45
N VAL A 359 6.79 10.24 -17.97
CA VAL A 359 8.24 10.00 -18.06
C VAL A 359 8.72 10.21 -19.50
N VAL A 360 9.57 11.22 -19.70
CA VAL A 360 10.18 11.48 -21.02
C VAL A 360 11.41 10.58 -21.19
N ARG A 361 11.24 9.52 -21.98
CA ARG A 361 12.32 8.57 -22.32
C ARG A 361 13.27 9.18 -23.35
N ARG A 362 14.51 8.67 -23.40
CA ARG A 362 15.56 9.16 -24.32
C ARG A 362 15.14 9.14 -25.80
N ALA A 363 14.31 8.18 -26.21
CA ALA A 363 13.80 8.08 -27.57
C ALA A 363 12.90 9.27 -27.97
N ASP A 364 12.17 9.82 -27.01
CA ASP A 364 11.12 10.83 -27.22
C ASP A 364 11.58 12.24 -26.79
N MET A 365 12.82 12.37 -26.32
CA MET A 365 13.38 13.59 -25.76
C MET A 365 13.82 14.59 -26.85
N ARG A 366 13.42 15.86 -26.70
CA ARG A 366 13.88 17.00 -27.49
C ARG A 366 15.15 17.61 -26.91
N ILE A 367 15.16 17.87 -25.60
CA ILE A 367 16.30 18.43 -24.86
C ILE A 367 16.24 18.03 -23.38
N GLU A 368 17.40 18.01 -22.74
CA GLU A 368 17.61 17.82 -21.30
C GLU A 368 18.30 19.05 -20.67
N PHE A 369 17.85 19.47 -19.50
CA PHE A 369 18.52 20.47 -18.65
C PHE A 369 18.89 19.83 -17.31
N GLY A 370 20.11 20.05 -16.84
CA GLY A 370 20.65 19.36 -15.68
C GLY A 370 21.13 17.93 -15.98
N GLY A 371 21.12 17.06 -14.97
CA GLY A 371 21.59 15.68 -15.10
C GLY A 371 23.11 15.56 -15.28
N LYS A 372 23.55 14.62 -16.12
CA LYS A 372 24.98 14.29 -16.29
C LYS A 372 25.74 15.26 -17.19
N HIS A 373 25.05 15.90 -18.12
CA HIS A 373 25.67 16.61 -19.25
C HIS A 373 25.48 18.14 -19.23
N SER A 374 24.72 18.64 -18.25
CA SER A 374 24.46 20.08 -18.05
C SER A 374 24.13 20.34 -16.58
N ARG A 375 24.04 21.60 -16.18
CA ARG A 375 23.62 22.04 -14.84
C ARG A 375 22.29 22.78 -14.94
N ALA A 376 21.34 22.43 -14.07
CA ALA A 376 20.12 23.20 -13.92
C ALA A 376 19.78 23.44 -12.45
N TYR A 377 19.19 24.61 -12.18
CA TYR A 377 18.77 24.97 -10.83
C TYR A 377 17.52 25.85 -10.80
N GLU A 378 16.82 25.85 -9.67
CA GLU A 378 15.64 26.68 -9.41
C GLU A 378 15.83 27.47 -8.12
N TYR A 379 15.67 28.79 -8.17
CA TYR A 379 15.91 29.67 -7.03
C TYR A 379 14.79 30.69 -6.89
N LEU A 380 13.97 30.53 -5.86
CA LEU A 380 12.94 31.48 -5.49
C LEU A 380 13.41 32.34 -4.33
N ARG A 381 13.28 33.66 -4.44
CA ARG A 381 13.66 34.62 -3.41
C ARG A 381 12.63 35.71 -3.20
N MET A 382 12.48 36.13 -1.95
CA MET A 382 11.74 37.31 -1.58
C MET A 382 12.57 38.56 -1.89
N VAL A 383 11.92 39.55 -2.48
CA VAL A 383 12.47 40.89 -2.71
C VAL A 383 11.48 41.95 -2.23
N SER A 384 11.93 43.21 -2.18
CA SER A 384 11.01 44.29 -1.82
C SER A 384 10.00 44.55 -2.95
N MET A 385 8.82 45.08 -2.60
CA MET A 385 7.75 45.38 -3.59
C MET A 385 8.17 46.35 -4.70
N ASP A 386 9.24 47.12 -4.49
CA ASP A 386 9.78 48.10 -5.44
C ASP A 386 10.82 47.50 -6.40
N GLU A 387 11.36 46.33 -6.09
CA GLU A 387 12.40 45.64 -6.87
C GLU A 387 11.82 44.60 -7.84
N VAL A 388 10.52 44.32 -7.76
CA VAL A 388 9.85 43.30 -8.59
C VAL A 388 8.75 43.91 -9.47
N GLU A 389 8.76 43.52 -10.73
CA GLU A 389 7.72 43.86 -11.71
C GLU A 389 6.81 42.64 -11.92
N ASP A 390 5.55 42.78 -11.53
CA ASP A 390 4.60 41.68 -11.58
C ASP A 390 4.30 41.22 -13.01
N GLY A 391 4.28 39.90 -13.23
CA GLY A 391 4.03 39.28 -14.54
C GLY A 391 5.20 39.36 -15.51
N LYS A 392 6.37 39.87 -15.08
CA LYS A 392 7.52 39.98 -15.95
C LYS A 392 8.23 38.64 -16.10
N ILE A 393 8.33 38.16 -17.35
CA ILE A 393 9.07 36.96 -17.73
C ILE A 393 10.23 37.37 -18.64
N GLU A 394 11.46 36.99 -18.30
CA GLU A 394 12.66 37.29 -19.08
C GLU A 394 13.41 36.00 -19.44
N ILE A 395 13.79 35.85 -20.72
CA ILE A 395 14.68 34.77 -21.19
C ILE A 395 16.04 35.40 -21.47
N ILE A 396 17.07 34.93 -20.75
CA ILE A 396 18.41 35.53 -20.76
C ILE A 396 19.42 34.46 -21.19
N GLY A 397 19.76 34.48 -22.48
CA GLY A 397 20.69 33.52 -23.09
C GLY A 397 20.13 32.91 -24.38
N PRO A 398 20.81 31.90 -24.94
CA PRO A 398 20.37 31.19 -26.13
C PRO A 398 19.14 30.31 -25.85
N ASP A 399 18.30 30.12 -26.88
CA ASP A 399 17.20 29.15 -26.85
C ASP A 399 17.68 27.75 -27.25
N PHE A 400 16.87 26.73 -26.99
CA PHE A 400 17.21 25.34 -27.30
C PHE A 400 16.90 24.92 -28.74
N GLU A 401 16.26 25.77 -29.54
CA GLU A 401 15.90 25.48 -30.94
C GLU A 401 17.08 25.01 -31.78
N ASP A 402 18.26 25.62 -31.55
CA ASP A 402 19.51 25.32 -32.26
C ASP A 402 20.34 24.18 -31.63
N VAL A 403 19.89 23.62 -30.50
CA VAL A 403 20.53 22.46 -29.86
C VAL A 403 20.05 21.18 -30.56
N GLU A 404 20.98 20.27 -30.89
CA GLU A 404 20.65 18.98 -31.51
C GLU A 404 19.58 18.22 -30.72
N VAL A 405 18.71 17.50 -31.43
CA VAL A 405 17.64 16.71 -30.81
C VAL A 405 18.25 15.66 -29.88
N GLY A 406 17.82 15.67 -28.62
CA GLY A 406 18.36 14.82 -27.56
C GLY A 406 19.66 15.35 -26.93
N GLY A 407 20.06 16.58 -27.23
CA GLY A 407 21.17 17.30 -26.59
C GLY A 407 20.84 17.80 -25.17
N ALA A 408 21.79 18.50 -24.57
CA ALA A 408 21.69 19.06 -23.22
C ALA A 408 22.14 20.53 -23.15
N MET A 409 21.57 21.32 -22.24
CA MET A 409 21.88 22.75 -22.05
C MET A 409 21.73 23.15 -20.57
N ASP A 410 22.52 24.13 -20.12
CA ASP A 410 22.42 24.69 -18.77
C ASP A 410 21.17 25.60 -18.65
N MET A 411 20.47 25.57 -17.51
CA MET A 411 19.28 26.41 -17.31
C MET A 411 19.02 26.74 -15.83
N ALA A 412 18.75 28.01 -15.55
CA ALA A 412 18.26 28.45 -14.25
C ALA A 412 16.81 28.94 -14.34
N ILE A 413 15.98 28.58 -13.35
CA ILE A 413 14.65 29.17 -13.12
C ILE A 413 14.77 30.08 -11.90
N LEU A 414 14.97 31.38 -12.13
CA LEU A 414 15.04 32.39 -11.06
C LEU A 414 13.67 33.03 -10.88
N ILE A 415 13.18 33.05 -9.64
CA ILE A 415 11.86 33.59 -9.32
C ILE A 415 12.00 34.63 -8.22
N GLU A 416 11.56 35.85 -8.49
CA GLU A 416 11.51 36.93 -7.53
C GLU A 416 10.06 37.15 -7.13
N VAL A 417 9.78 37.06 -5.83
CA VAL A 417 8.42 37.24 -5.29
C VAL A 417 8.39 38.36 -4.27
N ALA A 418 7.27 39.07 -4.21
CA ALA A 418 7.00 40.04 -3.15
C ALA A 418 5.55 39.93 -2.70
N GLY A 419 5.31 40.14 -1.41
CA GLY A 419 3.95 40.18 -0.88
C GLY A 419 3.89 40.60 0.59
N ARG A 420 2.76 41.17 1.02
CA ARG A 420 2.61 41.70 2.39
C ARG A 420 2.68 40.64 3.47
N LYS A 421 2.24 39.42 3.15
CA LYS A 421 2.31 38.26 4.04
C LYS A 421 3.47 37.34 3.70
N MET A 422 4.24 37.64 2.64
CA MET A 422 5.42 36.86 2.28
C MET A 422 6.49 36.98 3.38
N GLN A 423 7.13 35.87 3.69
CA GLN A 423 8.20 35.78 4.68
C GLN A 423 9.34 34.96 4.09
N LEU A 424 10.56 35.16 4.59
CA LEU A 424 11.72 34.35 4.18
C LEU A 424 11.51 32.85 4.41
N ASP A 425 10.69 32.49 5.42
CA ASP A 425 10.29 31.10 5.70
C ASP A 425 9.45 30.44 4.61
N PHE A 426 8.80 31.23 3.76
CA PHE A 426 7.92 30.70 2.72
C PHE A 426 8.66 30.42 1.42
N GLU A 427 9.88 30.95 1.26
CA GLU A 427 10.69 30.74 0.06
C GLU A 427 10.85 29.24 -0.31
N PRO A 428 11.35 28.36 0.59
CA PRO A 428 11.52 26.93 0.26
C PRO A 428 10.19 26.22 -0.02
N VAL A 429 9.10 26.63 0.63
CA VAL A 429 7.77 26.04 0.42
C VAL A 429 7.26 26.33 -0.99
N LEU A 430 7.41 27.58 -1.45
CA LEU A 430 7.02 28.01 -2.79
C LEU A 430 7.96 27.46 -3.87
N GLU A 431 9.28 27.44 -3.61
CA GLU A 431 10.29 26.92 -4.53
C GLU A 431 9.98 25.46 -4.91
N ARG A 432 9.55 24.63 -3.94
CA ARG A 432 9.21 23.24 -4.24
C ARG A 432 8.05 23.06 -5.20
N GLN A 433 7.12 24.02 -5.25
CA GLN A 433 5.92 23.89 -6.08
C GLN A 433 6.25 23.91 -7.57
N ILE A 434 7.41 24.45 -7.96
CA ILE A 434 7.92 24.45 -9.33
C ILE A 434 7.93 23.02 -9.89
N HIS A 435 8.31 22.03 -9.07
CA HIS A 435 8.27 20.62 -9.45
C HIS A 435 6.88 20.18 -9.94
N TYR A 436 5.82 20.52 -9.21
CA TYR A 436 4.45 20.17 -9.60
C TYR A 436 3.99 21.00 -10.79
N PHE A 437 4.28 22.29 -10.76
CA PHE A 437 3.80 23.21 -11.77
C PHE A 437 4.35 22.86 -13.15
N VAL A 438 5.62 22.48 -13.25
CA VAL A 438 6.26 22.06 -14.49
C VAL A 438 5.78 20.68 -14.93
N ASN A 439 5.68 19.70 -14.03
CA ASN A 439 5.21 18.35 -14.38
C ASN A 439 3.73 18.31 -14.80
N ALA A 440 2.89 19.26 -14.37
CA ALA A 440 1.49 19.33 -14.80
C ALA A 440 1.31 19.68 -16.29
N ALA A 441 2.38 20.01 -17.01
CA ALA A 441 2.33 20.25 -18.45
C ALA A 441 2.71 18.99 -19.23
N SER A 442 1.82 18.54 -20.14
CA SER A 442 2.05 17.33 -20.93
C SER A 442 3.32 17.42 -21.78
N GLY A 443 4.12 16.35 -21.74
CA GLY A 443 5.38 16.22 -22.44
C GLY A 443 6.58 16.83 -21.72
N LEU A 444 6.42 17.29 -20.48
CA LEU A 444 7.51 17.76 -19.63
C LEU A 444 7.76 16.79 -18.46
N GLN A 445 9.03 16.64 -18.08
CA GLN A 445 9.44 15.89 -16.90
C GLN A 445 10.39 16.76 -16.08
N HIS A 446 10.09 16.98 -14.80
CA HIS A 446 10.92 17.72 -13.87
C HIS A 446 11.22 16.87 -12.63
N MET A 447 12.49 16.70 -12.29
CA MET A 447 12.95 15.98 -11.10
C MET A 447 14.06 16.76 -10.38
N GLY A 448 14.31 16.44 -9.11
CA GLY A 448 15.27 17.17 -8.30
C GLY A 448 14.68 18.43 -7.68
N GLN A 449 15.57 19.35 -7.28
CA GLN A 449 15.27 20.60 -6.58
C GLN A 449 16.53 21.47 -6.49
N ARG A 450 16.38 22.74 -6.08
CA ARG A 450 17.52 23.64 -5.79
C ARG A 450 18.55 23.61 -6.92
N ASP A 451 19.80 23.20 -6.66
CA ASP A 451 20.90 23.17 -7.64
C ASP A 451 21.19 21.82 -8.30
N ILE A 452 20.28 20.85 -8.13
CA ILE A 452 20.35 19.50 -8.69
C ILE A 452 19.11 19.15 -9.52
N THR A 453 18.45 20.17 -10.06
CA THR A 453 17.25 20.01 -10.87
C THR A 453 17.59 19.32 -12.20
N TRP A 454 16.67 18.48 -12.68
CA TRP A 454 16.80 17.71 -13.91
C TRP A 454 15.47 17.74 -14.67
N ILE A 455 15.48 18.36 -15.85
CA ILE A 455 14.27 18.67 -16.63
C ILE A 455 14.42 18.12 -18.05
N ARG A 456 13.35 17.54 -18.60
CA ARG A 456 13.27 17.08 -19.98
C ARG A 456 12.03 17.62 -20.68
N ILE A 457 12.18 17.91 -21.97
CA ILE A 457 11.10 18.29 -22.88
C ILE A 457 10.97 17.20 -23.96
N SER A 458 9.75 16.74 -24.24
CA SER A 458 9.48 15.79 -25.32
C SER A 458 9.48 16.45 -26.70
N LYS A 459 9.68 15.65 -27.75
CA LYS A 459 9.57 16.11 -29.16
C LYS A 459 8.18 16.68 -29.45
N THR A 460 7.13 16.00 -28.99
CA THR A 460 5.74 16.41 -29.20
C THR A 460 5.39 17.74 -28.54
N ALA A 461 5.91 18.01 -27.33
CA ALA A 461 5.69 19.29 -26.66
C ALA A 461 6.36 20.45 -27.45
N ALA A 462 7.59 20.24 -27.90
CA ALA A 462 8.30 21.22 -28.72
C ALA A 462 7.62 21.47 -30.08
N GLU A 463 7.13 20.42 -30.75
CA GLU A 463 6.38 20.52 -32.01
C GLU A 463 5.07 21.31 -31.86
N LYS A 464 4.42 21.22 -30.69
CA LYS A 464 3.24 22.03 -30.36
C LYS A 464 3.58 23.49 -30.04
N GLY A 465 4.86 23.85 -29.97
CA GLY A 465 5.33 25.22 -29.73
C GLY A 465 5.75 25.52 -28.29
N PHE A 466 5.92 24.50 -27.44
CA PHE A 466 6.46 24.72 -26.10
C PHE A 466 7.91 25.23 -26.16
N SER A 467 8.22 26.25 -25.36
CA SER A 467 9.47 27.03 -25.39
C SER A 467 9.89 27.46 -23.98
N LEU A 468 11.09 28.02 -23.82
CA LEU A 468 11.59 28.46 -22.50
C LEU A 468 10.67 29.47 -21.81
N HIS A 469 9.97 30.33 -22.57
CA HIS A 469 9.02 31.30 -22.04
C HIS A 469 7.90 30.66 -21.22
N HIS A 470 7.45 29.48 -21.65
CA HIS A 470 6.33 28.78 -21.02
C HIS A 470 6.64 28.28 -19.61
N PHE A 471 7.91 28.09 -19.23
CA PHE A 471 8.27 27.86 -17.83
C PHE A 471 7.90 29.06 -16.95
N GLY A 472 8.14 30.28 -17.45
CA GLY A 472 7.75 31.51 -16.77
C GLY A 472 6.24 31.64 -16.64
N ASP A 473 5.50 31.35 -17.72
CA ASP A 473 4.04 31.40 -17.74
C ASP A 473 3.42 30.44 -16.72
N ILE A 474 3.93 29.20 -16.67
CA ILE A 474 3.52 28.18 -15.70
C ILE A 474 3.76 28.66 -14.26
N VAL A 475 4.98 29.07 -13.95
CA VAL A 475 5.36 29.45 -12.59
C VAL A 475 4.58 30.68 -12.13
N TYR A 476 4.45 31.70 -12.98
CA TYR A 476 3.68 32.91 -12.69
C TYR A 476 2.20 32.58 -12.42
N ALA A 477 1.54 31.89 -13.35
CA ALA A 477 0.11 31.60 -13.24
C ALA A 477 -0.21 30.76 -11.99
N ARG A 478 0.62 29.74 -11.70
CA ARG A 478 0.36 28.82 -10.58
C ARG A 478 0.73 29.40 -9.22
N LEU A 479 1.85 30.12 -9.10
CA LEU A 479 2.18 30.81 -7.84
C LEU A 479 1.11 31.84 -7.50
N HIS A 480 0.65 32.62 -8.49
CA HIS A 480 -0.39 33.62 -8.26
C HIS A 480 -1.74 32.96 -7.89
N ALA A 481 -2.11 31.86 -8.54
CA ALA A 481 -3.38 31.20 -8.28
C ALA A 481 -3.43 30.45 -6.94
N ASP A 482 -2.36 29.73 -6.60
CA ASP A 482 -2.33 28.88 -5.41
C ASP A 482 -1.91 29.66 -4.16
N PHE A 483 -1.06 30.69 -4.33
CA PHE A 483 -0.44 31.43 -3.22
C PHE A 483 -0.68 32.93 -3.27
N GLY A 484 -1.66 33.42 -4.06
CA GLY A 484 -2.00 34.85 -4.17
C GLY A 484 -2.46 35.52 -2.87
N ALA A 485 -2.72 34.76 -1.80
CA ALA A 485 -2.95 35.32 -0.46
C ALA A 485 -1.65 35.76 0.25
N ILE A 486 -0.51 35.30 -0.25
CA ILE A 486 0.83 35.47 0.34
C ILE A 486 1.73 36.27 -0.60
N VAL A 487 1.72 35.89 -1.87
CA VAL A 487 2.51 36.50 -2.93
C VAL A 487 1.64 37.48 -3.71
N ASP A 488 2.00 38.76 -3.68
CA ASP A 488 1.29 39.83 -4.39
C ASP A 488 1.88 40.11 -5.79
N LYS A 489 3.19 39.88 -5.98
CA LYS A 489 3.89 40.11 -7.24
C LYS A 489 4.91 39.01 -7.53
N ILE A 490 5.00 38.59 -8.80
CA ILE A 490 5.92 37.53 -9.25
C ILE A 490 6.64 37.97 -10.53
N GLN A 491 7.95 37.78 -10.56
CA GLN A 491 8.80 37.94 -11.74
C GLN A 491 9.63 36.67 -11.94
N VAL A 492 9.71 36.18 -13.18
CA VAL A 492 10.46 34.95 -13.51
C VAL A 492 11.55 35.27 -14.54
N LYS A 493 12.75 34.75 -14.33
CA LYS A 493 13.86 34.82 -15.28
C LYS A 493 14.35 33.41 -15.58
N ILE A 494 14.34 33.03 -16.86
CA ILE A 494 14.96 31.79 -17.33
C ILE A 494 16.33 32.14 -17.89
N VAL A 495 17.39 31.63 -17.27
CA VAL A 495 18.77 31.99 -17.62
C VAL A 495 19.47 30.79 -18.24
N THR A 496 19.89 30.92 -19.50
CA THR A 496 20.71 29.96 -20.25
C THR A 496 22.04 30.57 -20.68
N ASP A 497 22.26 31.87 -20.42
CA ASP A 497 23.55 32.53 -20.58
C ASP A 497 24.59 31.93 -19.61
N PRO A 498 25.73 31.40 -20.09
CA PRO A 498 26.66 30.67 -19.23
C PRO A 498 27.25 31.48 -18.07
N ASP A 499 27.57 32.77 -18.29
CA ASP A 499 28.21 33.62 -17.30
C ASP A 499 27.22 34.01 -16.19
N LEU A 500 26.02 34.44 -16.58
CA LEU A 500 24.95 34.76 -15.63
C LEU A 500 24.43 33.52 -14.91
N HIS A 501 24.34 32.37 -15.60
CA HIS A 501 23.96 31.11 -14.99
C HIS A 501 24.92 30.75 -13.85
N ALA A 502 26.23 30.88 -14.06
CA ALA A 502 27.24 30.63 -13.03
C ALA A 502 27.19 31.64 -11.87
N GLU A 503 27.00 32.94 -12.16
CA GLU A 503 26.88 33.97 -11.13
C GLU A 503 25.68 33.72 -10.20
N TRP A 504 24.52 33.43 -10.77
CA TRP A 504 23.30 33.21 -10.01
C TRP A 504 23.30 31.88 -9.25
N LEU A 505 23.98 30.85 -9.77
CA LEU A 505 24.15 29.58 -9.07
C LEU A 505 24.88 29.79 -7.74
N GLU A 506 25.92 30.62 -7.71
CA GLU A 506 26.66 30.92 -6.48
C GLU A 506 25.77 31.66 -5.47
N LYS A 507 24.99 32.65 -5.92
CA LYS A 507 24.03 33.36 -5.06
C LYS A 507 22.96 32.41 -4.49
N ALA A 508 22.45 31.50 -5.31
CA ALA A 508 21.47 30.50 -4.89
C ALA A 508 22.06 29.58 -3.81
N ARG A 509 23.29 29.10 -3.99
CA ARG A 509 24.00 28.27 -3.01
C ARG A 509 24.20 28.95 -1.66
N VAL A 510 24.56 30.23 -1.64
CA VAL A 510 24.65 31.01 -0.39
C VAL A 510 23.30 31.06 0.33
N ALA A 511 22.20 31.26 -0.41
CA ALA A 511 20.86 31.27 0.17
C ALA A 511 20.45 29.89 0.69
N TYR A 512 20.72 28.81 -0.06
CA TYR A 512 20.45 27.45 0.38
C TYR A 512 21.23 27.09 1.65
N ASP A 513 22.51 27.46 1.74
CA ASP A 513 23.33 27.27 2.94
C ASP A 513 22.74 28.00 4.15
N PHE A 514 22.32 29.26 4.00
CA PHE A 514 21.62 30.00 5.04
C PHE A 514 20.33 29.29 5.49
N ARG A 515 19.50 28.83 4.55
CA ARG A 515 18.25 28.09 4.85
C ARG A 515 18.55 26.81 5.63
N ASN A 516 19.60 26.06 5.27
CA ASN A 516 19.98 24.83 5.97
C ASN A 516 20.49 25.10 7.39
N ARG A 517 21.25 26.18 7.62
CA ARG A 517 21.81 26.52 8.94
C ARG A 517 20.79 27.07 9.93
N ARG A 518 19.67 27.61 9.45
CA ARG A 518 18.63 28.22 10.30
C ARG A 518 17.96 27.26 11.29
N LEU A 519 18.08 25.94 11.09
CA LEU A 519 17.57 24.91 11.99
C LEU A 519 18.54 24.50 13.10
N ALA A 520 19.80 24.94 13.05
CA ALA A 520 20.85 24.41 13.92
C ALA A 520 20.53 24.59 15.43
N ASP A 521 19.73 25.59 15.79
CA ASP A 521 19.34 25.89 17.17
C ASP A 521 18.05 25.18 17.64
N LEU A 522 17.36 24.43 16.75
CA LEU A 522 16.08 23.75 17.05
C LEU A 522 16.31 22.23 17.19
N THR A 523 15.95 21.65 18.35
CA THR A 523 16.13 20.20 18.61
C THR A 523 14.80 19.44 18.64
N ASP A 524 14.87 18.12 18.44
CA ASP A 524 13.69 17.25 18.48
C ASP A 524 13.05 17.19 19.88
N GLU A 525 13.84 17.41 20.93
CA GLU A 525 13.37 17.52 22.31
C GLU A 525 12.66 18.85 22.59
N ALA A 526 13.07 19.94 21.92
CA ALA A 526 12.55 21.28 22.17
C ALA A 526 11.16 21.52 21.54
N VAL A 527 10.76 20.71 20.57
CA VAL A 527 9.44 20.77 19.94
C VAL A 527 8.52 19.69 20.48
N ASP A 528 7.22 19.93 20.54
CA ASP A 528 6.19 18.93 20.91
C ASP A 528 5.55 18.25 19.69
N THR A 529 5.80 18.82 18.51
CA THR A 529 5.13 18.51 17.25
C THR A 529 6.16 18.28 16.15
N PHE A 530 6.07 17.14 15.48
CA PHE A 530 6.72 16.89 14.19
C PHE A 530 5.74 17.22 13.06
N TYR A 531 6.17 17.04 11.81
CA TYR A 531 5.28 17.16 10.66
C TYR A 531 5.38 15.93 9.79
N ASP A 532 4.29 15.54 9.15
CA ASP A 532 4.36 14.59 8.04
C ASP A 532 4.52 15.32 6.70
N CYS A 533 4.85 14.53 5.68
CA CYS A 533 4.78 14.96 4.30
C CYS A 533 4.32 13.79 3.44
N THR A 534 3.10 13.91 2.89
CA THR A 534 2.49 12.93 1.96
C THR A 534 2.60 13.36 0.51
N LEU A 535 3.37 14.41 0.24
CA LEU A 535 3.51 15.04 -1.07
C LEU A 535 3.98 14.06 -2.17
N CYS A 536 4.83 13.09 -1.82
CA CYS A 536 5.31 12.07 -2.77
C CYS A 536 4.37 10.86 -2.95
N GLN A 537 3.18 10.85 -2.33
CA GLN A 537 2.21 9.77 -2.52
C GLN A 537 1.60 9.72 -3.92
N SER A 538 1.82 10.76 -4.75
CA SER A 538 1.46 10.73 -6.17
C SER A 538 2.16 9.60 -6.95
N PHE A 539 3.34 9.16 -6.51
CA PHE A 539 4.08 8.06 -7.14
C PHE A 539 4.57 6.97 -6.16
N ALA A 540 4.51 7.21 -4.84
CA ALA A 540 4.79 6.22 -3.80
C ALA A 540 3.62 6.19 -2.79
N PRO A 541 2.50 5.51 -3.10
CA PRO A 541 1.21 5.69 -2.41
C PRO A 541 1.22 5.38 -0.91
N THR A 542 2.13 4.50 -0.46
CA THR A 542 2.28 4.10 0.94
C THR A 542 3.38 4.87 1.67
N HIS A 543 4.12 5.73 0.99
CA HIS A 543 5.22 6.47 1.59
C HIS A 543 4.73 7.62 2.47
N VAL A 544 5.38 7.81 3.62
CA VAL A 544 5.16 8.94 4.53
C VAL A 544 6.52 9.40 5.05
N CYS A 545 6.88 10.66 4.80
CA CYS A 545 8.01 11.30 5.47
C CYS A 545 7.54 11.84 6.84
N ILE A 546 8.26 11.54 7.92
CA ILE A 546 8.11 12.23 9.20
C ILE A 546 9.31 13.16 9.37
N ILE A 547 9.05 14.45 9.50
CA ILE A 547 10.04 15.51 9.47
C ILE A 547 10.11 16.15 10.86
N SER A 548 11.33 16.22 11.39
CA SER A 548 11.65 16.80 12.69
C SER A 548 12.75 17.85 12.53
N PRO A 549 12.98 18.72 13.54
CA PRO A 549 14.06 19.70 13.48
C PRO A 549 15.43 19.09 13.11
N GLN A 550 15.73 17.90 13.63
CA GLN A 550 17.01 17.22 13.46
C GLN A 550 16.97 16.06 12.45
N ARG A 551 15.84 15.85 11.76
CA ARG A 551 15.70 14.94 10.63
C ARG A 551 14.85 15.61 9.54
N LEU A 552 15.51 16.27 8.60
CA LEU A 552 14.86 16.83 7.43
C LEU A 552 14.29 15.74 6.52
N GLY A 553 13.36 16.12 5.65
CA GLY A 553 12.81 15.25 4.63
C GLY A 553 13.92 14.70 3.72
N LEU A 554 13.79 13.43 3.36
CA LEU A 554 14.80 12.72 2.56
C LEU A 554 15.11 13.40 1.22
N CYS A 555 14.18 14.21 0.70
CA CYS A 555 14.41 14.97 -0.52
C CYS A 555 15.53 15.99 -0.38
N GLY A 556 15.79 16.52 0.81
CA GLY A 556 16.73 17.63 1.06
C GLY A 556 16.10 19.02 1.00
N ALA A 557 14.86 19.15 0.48
CA ALA A 557 14.20 20.45 0.30
C ALA A 557 13.29 20.85 1.45
N TYR A 558 12.66 19.89 2.12
CA TYR A 558 11.71 20.16 3.21
C TYR A 558 12.37 19.88 4.55
N ASN A 559 12.43 20.91 5.37
CA ASN A 559 12.77 20.80 6.77
C ASN A 559 11.54 21.06 7.65
N TRP A 560 11.72 21.01 8.97
CA TRP A 560 10.63 21.18 9.92
C TRP A 560 9.93 22.56 9.85
N LEU A 561 10.70 23.63 9.64
CA LEU A 561 10.15 24.99 9.47
C LEU A 561 9.36 25.10 8.16
N ASP A 562 9.84 24.47 7.08
CA ASP A 562 9.15 24.45 5.79
C ASP A 562 7.81 23.72 5.90
N CYS A 563 7.77 22.58 6.61
CA CYS A 563 6.52 21.85 6.85
C CYS A 563 5.54 22.67 7.69
N LYS A 564 6.03 23.36 8.72
CA LYS A 564 5.22 24.25 9.54
C LYS A 564 4.64 25.39 8.71
N ALA A 565 5.48 26.06 7.91
CA ALA A 565 5.07 27.10 6.99
C ALA A 565 4.04 26.56 5.98
N SER A 566 4.29 25.41 5.36
CA SER A 566 3.36 24.76 4.41
C SER A 566 1.98 24.52 5.03
N PHE A 567 1.92 24.05 6.27
CA PHE A 567 0.66 23.90 7.01
C PHE A 567 -0.02 25.24 7.33
N GLU A 568 0.74 26.26 7.74
CA GLU A 568 0.20 27.61 7.97
C GLU A 568 -0.38 28.24 6.70
N ILE A 569 0.24 27.97 5.55
CA ILE A 569 -0.22 28.42 4.23
C ILE A 569 -1.48 27.65 3.80
N ASN A 570 -1.46 26.32 3.94
CA ASN A 570 -2.55 25.44 3.56
C ASN A 570 -2.76 24.34 4.61
N PRO A 571 -3.71 24.52 5.55
CA PRO A 571 -4.00 23.52 6.59
C PRO A 571 -4.51 22.18 6.06
N THR A 572 -5.01 22.15 4.82
CA THR A 572 -5.45 20.94 4.12
C THR A 572 -4.39 20.38 3.17
N GLY A 573 -3.17 20.94 3.20
CA GLY A 573 -2.05 20.54 2.36
C GLY A 573 -1.41 19.22 2.78
N PRO A 574 -0.37 18.79 2.06
CA PRO A 574 0.30 17.50 2.27
C PRO A 574 1.19 17.45 3.52
N ASN A 575 1.34 18.56 4.24
CA ASN A 575 2.09 18.64 5.49
C ASN A 575 1.11 18.84 6.64
N GLN A 576 0.99 17.83 7.49
CA GLN A 576 0.12 17.85 8.65
C GLN A 576 0.96 17.79 9.94
N PRO A 577 0.52 18.48 11.01
CA PRO A 577 1.19 18.38 12.30
C PRO A 577 1.04 16.96 12.86
N VAL A 578 2.13 16.44 13.41
CA VAL A 578 2.22 15.15 14.08
C VAL A 578 2.55 15.40 15.55
N PRO A 579 1.54 15.51 16.43
CA PRO A 579 1.77 15.59 17.86
C PRO A 579 2.53 14.35 18.32
N LYS A 580 3.66 14.50 19.01
CA LYS A 580 4.49 13.35 19.39
C LYS A 580 3.73 12.34 20.27
N GLY A 581 2.83 12.78 21.14
CA GLY A 581 2.11 11.88 22.05
C GLY A 581 3.06 11.20 23.05
N LYS A 582 2.73 9.99 23.51
CA LYS A 582 3.59 9.21 24.42
C LYS A 582 4.89 8.79 23.71
N LEU A 583 6.03 9.10 24.32
CA LEU A 583 7.35 8.58 23.93
C LEU A 583 7.45 7.11 24.35
N LEU A 584 7.74 6.23 23.39
CA LEU A 584 7.83 4.79 23.59
C LEU A 584 9.29 4.32 23.73
N ASP A 585 10.20 4.91 22.96
CA ASP A 585 11.64 4.62 23.02
C ASP A 585 12.44 5.91 22.73
N PRO A 586 13.16 6.48 23.72
CA PRO A 586 13.97 7.70 23.56
C PRO A 586 15.21 7.50 22.68
N VAL A 587 15.70 6.27 22.54
CA VAL A 587 16.93 5.97 21.80
C VAL A 587 16.62 5.77 20.33
N LYS A 588 15.64 4.91 20.00
CA LYS A 588 15.21 4.67 18.62
C LYS A 588 14.33 5.79 18.08
N GLY A 589 13.70 6.56 18.98
CA GLY A 589 12.77 7.62 18.64
C GLY A 589 11.43 7.06 18.18
N TYR A 590 10.80 6.24 19.03
CA TYR A 590 9.42 5.82 18.82
C TYR A 590 8.46 6.69 19.62
N TRP A 591 7.39 7.11 18.96
CA TRP A 591 6.32 7.88 19.54
C TRP A 591 4.98 7.32 19.09
N THR A 592 4.00 7.31 19.99
CA THR A 592 2.63 6.93 19.62
C THR A 592 2.06 7.82 18.51
N GLY A 593 2.46 9.09 18.44
CA GLY A 593 2.08 10.01 17.38
C GLY A 593 2.67 9.64 16.01
N THR A 594 3.97 9.33 15.96
CA THR A 594 4.64 8.96 14.71
C THR A 594 4.10 7.66 14.16
N ASP A 595 3.87 6.66 15.02
CA ASP A 595 3.34 5.36 14.61
C ASP A 595 1.88 5.46 14.11
N LYS A 596 1.02 6.20 14.83
CA LYS A 596 -0.38 6.43 14.39
C LYS A 596 -0.43 7.14 13.03
N THR A 597 0.40 8.16 12.84
CA THR A 597 0.47 8.88 11.57
C THR A 597 0.99 7.99 10.45
N ALA A 598 2.02 7.17 10.71
CA ALA A 598 2.53 6.21 9.74
C ALA A 598 1.44 5.24 9.30
N VAL A 599 0.74 4.59 10.24
CA VAL A 599 -0.38 3.67 9.93
C VAL A 599 -1.47 4.36 9.13
N LYS A 600 -1.91 5.54 9.57
CA LYS A 600 -3.00 6.29 8.93
C LYS A 600 -2.65 6.66 7.50
N ASN A 601 -1.49 7.27 7.28
CA ASN A 601 -1.15 7.87 6.01
C ASN A 601 -0.50 6.87 5.04
N SER A 602 0.04 5.74 5.52
CA SER A 602 0.56 4.67 4.67
C SER A 602 -0.51 3.65 4.24
N GLN A 603 -1.77 3.86 4.63
CA GLN A 603 -2.87 2.91 4.41
C GLN A 603 -2.67 1.56 5.13
N GLY A 604 -2.04 1.59 6.31
CA GLY A 604 -1.82 0.42 7.16
C GLY A 604 -0.61 -0.45 6.82
N THR A 605 0.17 -0.09 5.80
CA THR A 605 1.36 -0.85 5.41
C THR A 605 2.58 -0.63 6.33
N VAL A 606 2.66 0.52 7.00
CA VAL A 606 3.76 0.91 7.89
C VAL A 606 3.20 0.99 9.29
N GLN A 607 3.63 0.07 10.15
CA GLN A 607 3.11 -0.03 11.52
C GLN A 607 3.84 0.88 12.50
N ARG A 608 5.16 1.03 12.32
CA ARG A 608 6.03 1.83 13.19
C ARG A 608 7.13 2.50 12.40
N VAL A 609 7.62 3.62 12.90
CA VAL A 609 8.75 4.35 12.30
C VAL A 609 9.77 4.73 13.36
N ALA A 610 10.98 4.17 13.27
CA ALA A 610 12.10 4.60 14.08
C ALA A 610 12.70 5.89 13.50
N MET A 611 12.74 6.94 14.32
CA MET A 611 13.30 8.22 13.90
C MET A 611 14.83 8.22 13.86
N TYR A 612 15.50 7.34 14.60
CA TYR A 612 16.95 7.40 14.79
C TYR A 612 17.71 6.09 14.49
N SER A 613 17.04 5.08 13.94
CA SER A 613 17.66 3.81 13.54
C SER A 613 17.40 3.48 12.06
N ILE A 614 18.39 2.91 11.39
CA ILE A 614 18.27 2.26 10.07
C ILE A 614 17.99 0.76 10.20
N MET A 615 18.37 0.15 11.33
CA MET A 615 18.35 -1.30 11.52
C MET A 615 16.96 -1.84 11.87
N GLU A 616 16.09 -1.00 12.45
CA GLU A 616 14.75 -1.40 12.87
C GLU A 616 13.71 -0.37 12.43
N ASN A 617 12.67 -0.84 11.74
CA ASN A 617 11.54 -0.02 11.25
C ASN A 617 11.97 1.34 10.67
N PRO A 618 12.93 1.40 9.73
CA PRO A 618 13.35 2.66 9.15
C PRO A 618 12.15 3.33 8.45
N MET A 619 12.19 4.65 8.39
CA MET A 619 11.24 5.40 7.56
C MET A 619 11.33 4.94 6.12
N THR A 620 10.18 4.74 5.48
CA THR A 620 10.11 4.37 4.05
C THR A 620 10.74 5.46 3.19
N ALA A 621 11.13 5.12 1.96
CA ALA A 621 11.62 6.10 1.00
C ALA A 621 10.77 6.11 -0.27
N CYS A 622 10.54 7.29 -0.86
CA CYS A 622 9.78 7.41 -2.11
C CYS A 622 10.66 7.23 -3.35
N GLY A 623 11.70 8.03 -3.51
CA GLY A 623 12.58 8.04 -4.69
C GLY A 623 13.32 9.35 -4.94
N CYS A 624 12.93 10.43 -4.23
CA CYS A 624 13.55 11.75 -4.38
C CYS A 624 14.74 12.01 -3.45
N PHE A 625 15.28 10.98 -2.77
CA PHE A 625 16.42 11.13 -1.85
C PHE A 625 17.72 11.58 -2.54
N GLU A 626 18.47 12.48 -1.89
CA GLU A 626 19.78 12.95 -2.37
C GLU A 626 20.86 11.88 -2.19
N CYS A 627 20.80 11.12 -1.10
CA CYS A 627 21.75 10.07 -0.77
C CYS A 627 21.03 8.79 -0.32
N ILE A 628 21.70 7.65 -0.48
CA ILE A 628 21.27 6.37 0.10
C ILE A 628 22.32 5.95 1.13
N VAL A 629 21.84 5.61 2.32
CA VAL A 629 22.64 4.98 3.37
C VAL A 629 22.35 3.48 3.35
N MET A 630 23.38 2.65 3.34
CA MET A 630 23.26 1.19 3.36
C MET A 630 24.22 0.58 4.35
N TYR A 631 23.72 -0.35 5.17
CA TYR A 631 24.50 -1.15 6.09
C TYR A 631 25.41 -2.14 5.37
N ILE A 632 26.67 -2.23 5.81
CA ILE A 632 27.70 -3.16 5.33
C ILE A 632 28.10 -4.07 6.51
N PRO A 633 27.58 -5.31 6.55
CA PRO A 633 27.78 -6.22 7.68
C PRO A 633 29.26 -6.48 8.00
N GLU A 634 30.10 -6.69 6.99
CA GLU A 634 31.52 -7.03 7.14
C GLU A 634 32.34 -5.88 7.76
N ALA A 635 31.84 -4.65 7.64
CA ALA A 635 32.45 -3.46 8.23
C ALA A 635 31.78 -3.01 9.53
N GLU A 636 30.64 -3.62 9.91
CA GLU A 636 29.78 -3.20 11.03
C GLU A 636 29.48 -1.69 10.98
N GLY A 637 29.28 -1.17 9.77
CA GLY A 637 29.12 0.24 9.47
C GLY A 637 28.22 0.46 8.27
N VAL A 638 28.05 1.72 7.87
CA VAL A 638 27.23 2.12 6.74
C VAL A 638 28.06 2.76 5.64
N MET A 639 27.69 2.51 4.39
CA MET A 639 28.13 3.30 3.26
C MET A 639 27.10 4.37 2.92
N VAL A 640 27.56 5.49 2.37
CA VAL A 640 26.71 6.56 1.86
C VAL A 640 27.04 6.84 0.40
N VAL A 641 26.07 6.68 -0.48
CA VAL A 641 26.21 6.98 -1.91
C VAL A 641 25.34 8.16 -2.31
N SER A 642 25.92 9.11 -3.04
CA SER A 642 25.22 10.28 -3.58
C SER A 642 24.52 9.95 -4.90
N ARG A 643 23.40 10.62 -5.19
CA ARG A 643 22.73 10.56 -6.50
C ARG A 643 23.65 10.95 -7.66
N GLU A 644 24.56 11.89 -7.40
CA GLU A 644 25.52 12.42 -8.36
C GLU A 644 26.71 11.48 -8.61
N ASP A 645 26.83 10.40 -7.84
CA ASP A 645 27.91 9.43 -7.99
C ASP A 645 27.46 8.23 -8.85
N PRO A 646 27.95 8.11 -10.11
CA PRO A 646 27.61 7.00 -10.99
C PRO A 646 28.46 5.75 -10.73
N SER A 647 29.38 5.80 -9.76
CA SER A 647 30.37 4.76 -9.53
C SER A 647 29.77 3.51 -8.89
N MET A 648 30.50 2.41 -8.97
CA MET A 648 30.15 1.21 -8.23
C MET A 648 30.50 1.39 -6.75
N THR A 649 29.59 1.01 -5.86
CA THR A 649 29.84 1.01 -4.42
C THR A 649 30.44 -0.33 -3.97
N PRO A 650 31.04 -0.40 -2.77
CA PRO A 650 31.52 -1.66 -2.18
C PRO A 650 30.46 -2.76 -2.12
N ALA A 651 29.17 -2.41 -2.06
CA ALA A 651 28.05 -3.36 -2.07
C ALA A 651 27.75 -3.95 -3.47
N GLY A 652 28.56 -3.68 -4.49
CA GLY A 652 28.36 -4.20 -5.85
C GLY A 652 27.16 -3.60 -6.58
N MET A 653 26.63 -2.49 -6.08
CA MET A 653 25.48 -1.78 -6.65
C MET A 653 25.79 -0.30 -6.91
N THR A 654 25.18 0.25 -7.95
CA THR A 654 25.19 1.71 -8.22
C THR A 654 24.08 2.41 -7.44
N PHE A 655 24.12 3.75 -7.35
CA PHE A 655 23.02 4.54 -6.78
C PHE A 655 21.66 4.15 -7.38
N SER A 656 21.57 4.04 -8.71
CA SER A 656 20.31 3.72 -9.40
C SER A 656 19.75 2.35 -9.00
N THR A 657 20.62 1.35 -8.83
CA THR A 657 20.23 0.01 -8.38
C THR A 657 19.70 0.05 -6.94
N LEU A 658 20.41 0.74 -6.04
CA LEU A 658 20.00 0.90 -4.65
C LEU A 658 18.70 1.70 -4.52
N ALA A 659 18.49 2.70 -5.38
CA ALA A 659 17.28 3.51 -5.38
C ALA A 659 16.04 2.67 -5.73
N GLY A 660 16.18 1.71 -6.66
CA GLY A 660 15.13 0.75 -6.97
C GLY A 660 14.81 -0.22 -5.83
N MET A 661 15.75 -0.45 -4.92
CA MET A 661 15.59 -1.38 -3.78
C MET A 661 14.96 -0.74 -2.53
N CYS A 662 15.11 0.58 -2.35
CA CYS A 662 14.58 1.29 -1.17
C CYS A 662 13.44 2.27 -1.48
N GLY A 663 13.25 2.65 -2.74
CA GLY A 663 12.15 3.51 -3.19
C GLY A 663 10.79 2.82 -3.18
N GLY A 664 9.72 3.57 -3.45
CA GLY A 664 8.36 3.03 -3.60
C GLY A 664 7.53 2.91 -2.32
N GLY A 665 8.03 3.37 -1.17
CA GLY A 665 7.26 3.40 0.07
C GLY A 665 7.30 2.09 0.88
N ILE A 666 8.37 1.32 0.74
CA ILE A 666 8.66 0.09 1.51
C ILE A 666 9.61 0.38 2.67
N GLN A 667 9.51 -0.41 3.76
CA GLN A 667 10.48 -0.36 4.86
C GLN A 667 11.60 -1.37 4.59
N THR A 668 12.82 -0.89 4.43
CA THR A 668 13.99 -1.72 4.11
C THR A 668 15.03 -1.63 5.23
N PRO A 669 14.96 -2.47 6.29
CA PRO A 669 15.98 -2.49 7.34
C PRO A 669 17.40 -2.55 6.76
N GLY A 670 18.27 -1.68 7.24
CA GLY A 670 19.64 -1.53 6.75
C GLY A 670 19.80 -0.63 5.51
N VAL A 671 18.72 -0.16 4.87
CA VAL A 671 18.80 0.76 3.71
C VAL A 671 17.81 1.91 3.85
N MET A 672 18.30 3.15 3.72
CA MET A 672 17.47 4.35 3.91
C MET A 672 17.88 5.46 2.95
N GLY A 673 16.89 6.07 2.29
CA GLY A 673 17.07 7.32 1.57
C GLY A 673 17.13 8.52 2.53
N VAL A 674 18.09 9.42 2.35
CA VAL A 674 18.28 10.61 3.21
C VAL A 674 18.62 11.85 2.39
N GLY A 675 18.33 13.02 2.94
CA GLY A 675 18.88 14.28 2.46
C GLY A 675 20.31 14.45 3.00
N LYS A 676 21.19 15.11 2.25
CA LYS A 676 22.63 15.15 2.59
C LYS A 676 22.92 15.82 3.94
N PHE A 677 22.14 16.85 4.28
CA PHE A 677 22.25 17.55 5.57
C PHE A 677 21.73 16.75 6.77
N TYR A 678 21.07 15.60 6.57
CA TYR A 678 20.68 14.77 7.71
C TYR A 678 21.92 14.18 8.36
N MET A 679 22.97 13.90 7.58
CA MET A 679 24.23 13.36 8.07
C MET A 679 25.00 14.29 9.02
N THR A 680 24.71 15.59 8.99
CA THR A 680 25.31 16.56 9.91
C THR A 680 24.56 16.66 11.24
N SER A 681 23.41 15.98 11.35
CA SER A 681 22.58 15.99 12.54
C SER A 681 23.16 15.13 13.66
N PRO A 682 23.10 15.59 14.93
CA PRO A 682 23.39 14.75 16.09
C PRO A 682 22.47 13.53 16.21
N LYS A 683 21.31 13.54 15.53
CA LYS A 683 20.35 12.43 15.51
C LYS A 683 20.58 11.42 14.38
N PHE A 684 21.49 11.71 13.45
CA PHE A 684 21.82 10.83 12.33
C PHE A 684 22.25 9.45 12.84
N LEU A 685 21.41 8.44 12.65
CA LEU A 685 21.65 7.06 13.09
C LEU A 685 22.12 6.96 14.55
N SER A 686 21.65 7.86 15.41
CA SER A 686 22.15 7.96 16.79
C SER A 686 21.89 6.70 17.61
N ALA A 687 20.82 5.95 17.30
CA ALA A 687 20.54 4.64 17.90
C ALA A 687 21.51 3.54 17.48
N ASP A 688 22.17 3.70 16.33
CA ASP A 688 23.04 2.67 15.73
C ASP A 688 24.55 2.99 15.85
N GLY A 689 24.90 4.15 16.41
CA GLY A 689 26.29 4.58 16.64
C GLY A 689 26.70 5.87 15.93
N GLY A 690 25.77 6.53 15.26
CA GLY A 690 25.99 7.86 14.71
C GLY A 690 26.88 7.90 13.48
N PHE A 691 27.44 9.08 13.20
CA PHE A 691 28.28 9.30 12.02
C PHE A 691 29.58 8.47 12.04
N LYS A 692 30.05 8.01 13.20
CA LYS A 692 31.19 7.09 13.33
C LYS A 692 30.96 5.73 12.68
N ARG A 693 29.71 5.37 12.37
CA ARG A 693 29.38 4.17 11.59
C ARG A 693 29.62 4.35 10.10
N VAL A 694 29.78 5.56 9.57
CA VAL A 694 30.04 5.77 8.15
C VAL A 694 31.44 5.26 7.82
N VAL A 695 31.56 4.26 6.96
CA VAL A 695 32.83 3.59 6.61
C VAL A 695 33.25 3.85 5.16
N TRP A 696 32.29 4.17 4.30
CA TRP A 696 32.50 4.53 2.90
C TRP A 696 31.55 5.66 2.50
N MET A 697 32.04 6.62 1.72
CA MET A 697 31.24 7.75 1.25
C MET A 697 31.72 8.20 -0.13
N SER A 698 30.80 8.50 -1.06
CA SER A 698 31.13 9.11 -2.34
C SER A 698 32.09 10.30 -2.18
N SER A 699 33.18 10.35 -2.94
CA SER A 699 34.16 11.44 -2.85
C SER A 699 33.53 12.82 -3.08
N PHE A 700 32.54 12.89 -3.96
CA PHE A 700 31.74 14.08 -4.21
C PHE A 700 31.13 14.64 -2.93
N LEU A 701 30.61 13.79 -2.03
CA LEU A 701 30.05 14.24 -0.75
C LEU A 701 31.15 14.76 0.18
N LYS A 702 32.29 14.07 0.27
CA LYS A 702 33.43 14.53 1.08
C LYS A 702 33.93 15.90 0.66
N GLU A 703 33.96 16.16 -0.65
CA GLU A 703 34.43 17.41 -1.22
C GLU A 703 33.37 18.52 -1.12
N SER A 704 32.12 18.22 -1.47
CA SER A 704 31.04 19.21 -1.48
C SER A 704 30.55 19.61 -0.08
N MET A 705 30.75 18.77 0.93
CA MET A 705 30.36 19.00 2.33
C MET A 705 31.56 18.97 3.29
N ALA A 706 32.76 19.32 2.80
CA ALA A 706 33.99 19.20 3.57
C ALA A 706 33.93 19.96 4.91
N THR A 707 33.41 21.19 4.90
CA THR A 707 33.33 22.05 6.09
C THR A 707 32.38 21.46 7.14
N GLU A 708 31.22 20.99 6.68
CA GLU A 708 30.19 20.39 7.50
C GLU A 708 30.69 19.10 8.13
N PHE A 709 31.30 18.22 7.34
CA PHE A 709 31.81 16.95 7.83
C PHE A 709 33.05 17.07 8.72
N THR A 710 33.90 18.09 8.53
CA THR A 710 34.94 18.43 9.51
C THR A 710 34.31 18.80 10.86
N THR A 711 33.25 19.60 10.87
CA THR A 711 32.54 19.97 12.10
C THR A 711 31.92 18.75 12.78
N VAL A 712 31.32 17.83 12.02
CA VAL A 712 30.80 16.56 12.54
C VAL A 712 31.91 15.69 13.12
N ALA A 713 33.05 15.58 12.45
CA ALA A 713 34.21 14.82 12.90
C ALA A 713 34.78 15.37 14.23
N GLU A 714 34.84 16.69 14.37
CA GLU A 714 35.22 17.35 15.63
C GLU A 714 34.21 17.06 16.75
N HIS A 715 32.91 17.14 16.46
CA HIS A 715 31.84 16.83 17.43
C HIS A 715 31.86 15.37 17.89
N GLU A 716 32.15 14.43 16.98
CA GLU A 716 32.30 13.00 17.29
C GLU A 716 33.59 12.66 18.06
N GLY A 717 34.47 13.64 18.26
CA GLY A 717 35.74 13.48 18.97
C GLY A 717 36.83 12.77 18.15
N VAL A 718 36.68 12.71 16.82
CA VAL A 718 37.65 12.10 15.90
C VAL A 718 37.88 13.07 14.72
N PRO A 719 38.72 14.13 14.88
CA PRO A 719 38.85 15.19 13.87
C PRO A 719 39.32 14.72 12.49
N ASP A 720 40.07 13.61 12.43
CA ASP A 720 40.55 12.99 11.19
C ASP A 720 39.60 11.90 10.66
N LEU A 721 38.36 11.83 11.14
CA LEU A 721 37.40 10.78 10.75
C LEU A 721 37.15 10.72 9.24
N ILE A 722 37.01 11.87 8.58
CA ILE A 722 36.69 11.94 7.15
C ILE A 722 37.79 11.32 6.28
N ASP A 723 39.06 11.47 6.69
CA ASP A 723 40.21 10.86 6.02
C ASP A 723 40.28 9.34 6.24
N ARG A 724 39.63 8.83 7.30
CA ARG A 724 39.56 7.39 7.60
C ARG A 724 38.40 6.70 6.87
N ILE A 725 37.37 7.44 6.44
CA ILE A 725 36.27 6.93 5.62
C ILE A 725 36.80 6.65 4.21
N ALA A 726 36.46 5.50 3.63
CA ALA A 726 36.84 5.15 2.26
C ALA A 726 35.99 5.89 1.21
N ASP A 727 36.40 5.88 -0.05
CA ASP A 727 35.63 6.39 -1.20
C ASP A 727 35.97 5.61 -2.47
N GLU A 728 35.24 5.86 -3.56
CA GLU A 728 35.36 5.13 -4.82
C GLU A 728 36.73 5.25 -5.49
N ARG A 729 37.56 6.22 -5.09
CA ARG A 729 38.92 6.41 -5.62
C ARG A 729 39.91 5.38 -5.10
N ASN A 730 39.61 4.80 -3.94
CA ASN A 730 40.51 3.92 -3.21
C ASN A 730 39.91 2.53 -2.94
N VAL A 731 38.58 2.44 -2.84
CA VAL A 731 37.87 1.23 -2.39
C VAL A 731 36.58 1.08 -3.20
N THR A 732 36.46 -0.06 -3.87
CA THR A 732 35.29 -0.41 -4.70
C THR A 732 34.66 -1.76 -4.34
N THR A 733 35.28 -2.52 -3.44
CA THR A 733 34.79 -3.81 -2.95
C THR A 733 34.78 -3.88 -1.42
N VAL A 734 34.01 -4.79 -0.85
CA VAL A 734 33.94 -4.98 0.61
C VAL A 734 35.29 -5.41 1.20
N ASP A 735 36.03 -6.29 0.52
CA ASP A 735 37.34 -6.75 0.99
C ASP A 735 38.36 -5.60 1.09
N GLU A 736 38.39 -4.74 0.07
CA GLU A 736 39.19 -3.51 0.08
C GLU A 736 38.75 -2.57 1.20
N LEU A 737 37.44 -2.47 1.47
CA LEU A 737 36.90 -1.64 2.54
C LEU A 737 37.37 -2.13 3.90
N VAL A 738 37.26 -3.42 4.19
CA VAL A 738 37.72 -3.99 5.47
C VAL A 738 39.22 -3.81 5.65
N ALA A 739 40.01 -3.95 4.58
CA ALA A 739 41.45 -3.69 4.62
C ALA A 739 41.77 -2.22 4.91
N TRP A 740 41.08 -1.29 4.23
CA TRP A 740 41.22 0.16 4.42
C TRP A 740 40.90 0.58 5.86
N LEU A 741 39.79 0.09 6.42
CA LEU A 741 39.38 0.45 7.78
C LEU A 741 40.42 0.02 8.83
N LYS A 742 41.06 -1.15 8.63
CA LYS A 742 42.17 -1.61 9.47
C LYS A 742 43.41 -0.74 9.31
N GLU A 743 43.78 -0.40 8.08
CA GLU A 743 44.92 0.48 7.79
C GLU A 743 44.75 1.87 8.41
N LYS A 744 43.57 2.47 8.24
CA LYS A 744 43.24 3.81 8.75
C LYS A 744 42.78 3.82 10.21
N ASN A 745 42.73 2.67 10.88
CA ASN A 745 42.29 2.52 12.26
C ASN A 745 40.94 3.24 12.51
N HIS A 746 39.94 2.92 11.67
CA HIS A 746 38.62 3.53 11.72
C HIS A 746 37.92 3.25 13.06
N PRO A 747 37.18 4.20 13.67
CA PRO A 747 36.54 4.01 14.98
C PRO A 747 35.55 2.84 15.02
N VAL A 748 34.92 2.51 13.88
CA VAL A 748 33.99 1.37 13.75
C VAL A 748 34.56 0.06 14.28
N LEU A 749 35.88 -0.15 14.16
CA LEU A 749 36.57 -1.36 14.63
C LEU A 749 36.46 -1.58 16.15
N LYS A 750 36.05 -0.56 16.90
CA LYS A 750 35.89 -0.58 18.36
C LYS A 750 34.43 -0.50 18.82
N MET A 751 33.48 -0.34 17.89
CA MET A 751 32.08 -0.07 18.20
C MET A 751 31.20 -1.33 18.33
N GLY A 752 31.78 -2.51 18.09
CA GLY A 752 31.05 -3.79 18.13
C GLY A 752 29.99 -3.87 17.03
N VAL A 753 29.12 -4.87 17.15
CA VAL A 753 28.06 -5.13 16.16
C VAL A 753 27.11 -3.94 16.08
N MET A 754 26.76 -3.51 14.87
CA MET A 754 25.78 -2.45 14.65
C MET A 754 24.37 -3.01 14.90
N GLN A 755 23.82 -2.69 16.07
CA GLN A 755 22.46 -3.03 16.46
C GLN A 755 21.80 -1.78 17.05
N ALA A 756 20.51 -1.61 16.81
CA ALA A 756 19.75 -0.51 17.38
C ALA A 756 19.70 -0.66 18.90
N ALA A 757 20.35 0.24 19.64
CA ALA A 757 20.26 0.24 21.09
C ALA A 757 18.81 0.51 21.53
N SER A 758 18.27 -0.27 22.45
CA SER A 758 16.96 -0.01 23.06
C SER A 758 17.13 0.81 24.34
N GLY A 759 16.36 1.89 24.45
CA GLY A 759 16.16 2.57 25.72
C GLY A 759 14.83 2.13 26.32
N GLU A 760 14.84 1.22 27.29
CA GLU A 760 13.61 0.93 28.02
C GLU A 760 13.23 2.15 28.87
N VAL A 761 12.10 2.78 28.55
CA VAL A 761 11.36 3.56 29.54
C VAL A 761 10.61 2.53 30.37
N GLU A 762 10.82 2.50 31.69
CA GLU A 762 9.95 1.76 32.60
C GLU A 762 8.53 2.36 32.49
N VAL A 763 7.75 1.79 31.59
CA VAL A 763 6.30 1.97 31.59
C VAL A 763 5.81 1.02 32.67
N GLU A 764 5.31 1.58 33.78
CA GLU A 764 4.51 0.82 34.74
C GLU A 764 3.50 -0.01 33.95
N ALA A 765 3.49 -1.31 34.23
CA ALA A 765 2.72 -2.29 33.49
C ALA A 765 1.23 -1.92 33.45
N GLU A 766 0.80 -1.26 32.38
CA GLU A 766 -0.57 -1.35 31.91
C GLU A 766 -0.78 -2.81 31.47
N VAL A 767 -1.50 -3.53 32.34
CA VAL A 767 -2.06 -4.85 32.07
C VAL A 767 -2.69 -4.82 30.68
N LYS A 768 -2.19 -5.69 29.80
CA LYS A 768 -2.90 -6.12 28.60
C LYS A 768 -4.25 -6.68 29.04
N ALA A 769 -5.29 -5.87 28.94
CA ALA A 769 -6.62 -6.38 28.72
C ALA A 769 -6.70 -6.75 27.23
N GLU A 770 -6.84 -8.05 26.99
CA GLU A 770 -7.47 -8.57 25.79
C GLU A 770 -8.79 -7.82 25.56
N VAL A 771 -8.94 -7.25 24.37
CA VAL A 771 -10.26 -6.96 23.83
C VAL A 771 -10.48 -7.96 22.72
N GLU A 772 -11.14 -9.06 23.10
CA GLU A 772 -12.03 -9.79 22.21
C GLU A 772 -13.02 -8.79 21.60
N VAL A 773 -13.07 -8.74 20.27
CA VAL A 773 -14.21 -8.20 19.54
C VAL A 773 -15.06 -9.37 19.09
N LYS A 774 -16.16 -9.63 19.79
CA LYS A 774 -17.38 -10.12 19.14
C LYS A 774 -18.61 -9.36 19.64
N ALA A 775 -19.21 -8.70 18.66
CA ALA A 775 -20.62 -8.36 18.50
C ALA A 775 -21.29 -7.49 19.58
N GLU A 776 -21.61 -6.25 19.22
CA GLU A 776 -23.01 -5.86 19.04
C GLU A 776 -23.16 -4.49 18.39
N ALA A 777 -24.25 -4.38 17.62
CA ALA A 777 -25.18 -3.26 17.57
C ALA A 777 -24.68 -1.85 17.19
N GLU A 778 -25.23 -1.43 16.05
CA GLU A 778 -25.79 -0.10 15.78
C GLU A 778 -26.14 0.73 17.04
N VAL A 779 -25.74 2.00 17.09
CA VAL A 779 -26.58 3.16 16.71
C VAL A 779 -25.90 4.47 17.17
N GLU A 780 -25.90 5.43 16.22
CA GLU A 780 -25.93 6.90 16.32
C GLU A 780 -25.41 7.63 17.57
N VAL A 781 -24.48 8.56 17.35
CA VAL A 781 -24.41 9.81 18.14
C VAL A 781 -24.17 10.99 17.21
N GLU A 782 -25.22 11.82 17.05
CA GLU A 782 -25.09 13.22 16.63
C GLU A 782 -24.50 14.06 17.77
N VAL A 783 -23.62 14.98 17.37
CA VAL A 783 -22.83 15.89 18.20
C VAL A 783 -23.66 17.12 18.59
N LYS A 784 -23.52 17.64 19.82
CA LYS A 784 -22.95 19.00 20.09
C LYS A 784 -23.08 19.51 21.54
N VAL A 785 -21.91 19.86 22.10
CA VAL A 785 -21.49 21.16 22.69
C VAL A 785 -22.20 21.63 23.97
N GLU A 786 -21.47 21.73 25.10
CA GLU A 786 -20.94 22.97 25.72
C GLU A 786 -20.11 22.62 26.99
N VAL A 787 -18.83 22.98 27.06
CA VAL A 787 -18.20 24.12 27.78
C VAL A 787 -18.29 24.05 29.31
N GLU A 788 -17.14 23.79 29.96
CA GLU A 788 -16.67 24.45 31.20
C GLU A 788 -15.13 24.42 31.09
N ALA A 789 -14.37 25.50 31.10
CA ALA A 789 -14.27 26.66 31.98
C ALA A 789 -12.78 26.72 32.38
N GLU A 790 -12.22 27.91 32.28
CA GLU A 790 -10.81 28.25 32.34
C GLU A 790 -10.22 28.09 33.75
N VAL A 791 -8.92 27.76 33.82
CA VAL A 791 -8.06 28.11 34.96
C VAL A 791 -7.16 29.26 34.53
N GLU A 792 -7.24 30.32 35.31
CA GLU A 792 -6.62 31.63 35.17
C GLU A 792 -5.07 31.58 35.16
N VAL A 793 -4.45 32.46 34.35
CA VAL A 793 -3.07 32.91 34.53
C VAL A 793 -3.09 34.42 34.74
N GLU A 794 -2.53 34.84 35.87
CA GLU A 794 -2.33 36.23 36.30
C GLU A 794 -1.47 37.02 35.29
N VAL A 795 -1.90 38.25 34.99
CA VAL A 795 -1.01 39.32 34.52
C VAL A 795 -1.31 40.56 35.37
N GLU A 796 -0.40 40.89 36.28
CA GLU A 796 -0.37 42.19 36.96
C GLU A 796 0.36 43.22 36.09
N ALA A 797 -0.26 44.37 35.86
CA ALA A 797 0.45 45.65 35.81
C ALA A 797 -0.51 46.82 36.15
N GLU A 798 -0.50 47.13 37.45
CA GLU A 798 -0.61 48.42 38.14
C GLU A 798 -1.76 49.44 37.89
N VAL A 799 -2.60 49.52 38.95
CA VAL A 799 -2.90 50.67 39.84
C VAL A 799 -4.07 51.65 39.52
N GLU A 800 -5.07 51.52 40.41
CA GLU A 800 -6.01 52.47 41.08
C GLU A 800 -7.17 53.21 40.35
N VAL A 801 -8.39 52.66 40.58
CA VAL A 801 -9.72 53.18 41.05
C VAL A 801 -10.06 54.69 40.90
N GLU A 802 -11.28 55.20 40.61
CA GLU A 802 -12.67 54.70 40.81
C GLU A 802 -13.75 55.51 40.01
N ALA A 803 -14.82 54.79 39.62
CA ALA A 803 -16.27 55.07 39.38
C ALA A 803 -16.84 56.20 38.48
N ALA A 804 -17.82 55.83 37.61
CA ALA A 804 -19.29 56.07 37.70
C ALA A 804 -20.07 55.30 36.55
N PRO A 805 -21.42 55.34 36.35
CA PRO A 805 -22.31 54.15 36.29
C PRO A 805 -23.13 53.93 34.97
N ALA A 806 -24.01 52.90 34.98
CA ALA A 806 -24.70 52.18 33.87
C ALA A 806 -26.07 52.70 33.34
N PRO A 807 -26.64 52.07 32.28
CA PRO A 807 -28.11 51.94 32.08
C PRO A 807 -28.64 50.54 31.59
N LEU A 808 -29.94 50.47 31.25
CA LEU A 808 -31.01 49.45 31.48
C LEU A 808 -31.50 48.58 30.25
N PRO A 809 -32.50 47.65 30.39
CA PRO A 809 -32.69 46.38 29.60
C PRO A 809 -33.98 46.25 28.72
N VAL A 810 -34.24 45.07 28.10
CA VAL A 810 -35.41 44.74 27.22
C VAL A 810 -35.95 43.28 27.49
N PRO A 811 -37.26 42.92 27.24
CA PRO A 811 -38.02 41.92 28.04
C PRO A 811 -38.39 40.55 27.36
N ALA A 812 -39.19 39.75 28.10
CA ALA A 812 -39.43 38.28 28.08
C ALA A 812 -40.49 37.68 27.09
N PRO A 813 -40.61 36.33 26.96
CA PRO A 813 -41.47 35.63 25.97
C PRO A 813 -42.83 35.10 26.49
N VAL A 814 -43.70 34.67 25.56
CA VAL A 814 -45.11 34.20 25.75
C VAL A 814 -45.24 32.66 25.61
N VAL A 815 -46.19 32.06 26.34
CA VAL A 815 -46.46 30.62 26.60
C VAL A 815 -47.63 30.05 25.77
N VAL A 816 -47.58 28.77 25.32
CA VAL A 816 -48.73 27.81 25.25
C VAL A 816 -48.26 26.31 25.13
N PRO A 817 -49.09 25.27 25.39
CA PRO A 817 -48.78 24.20 26.36
C PRO A 817 -48.94 22.72 25.91
N GLY A 818 -48.28 21.80 26.64
CA GLY A 818 -48.77 20.52 27.20
C GLY A 818 -49.36 19.39 26.33
N VAL A 819 -48.72 18.20 26.37
CA VAL A 819 -49.37 16.88 26.24
C VAL A 819 -48.81 15.92 27.31
N LEU A 820 -49.72 15.09 27.87
CA LEU A 820 -49.55 14.13 28.97
C LEU A 820 -48.78 12.86 28.56
N VAL A 821 -48.00 12.28 29.49
CA VAL A 821 -47.37 10.95 29.39
C VAL A 821 -47.86 10.05 30.53
N SER A 822 -48.07 8.76 30.24
CA SER A 822 -48.69 7.73 31.08
C SER A 822 -47.78 7.18 32.20
N ALA A 823 -48.41 6.45 33.13
CA ALA A 823 -47.91 6.06 34.45
C ALA A 823 -46.80 4.98 34.52
N ASP A 824 -46.31 4.44 33.39
CA ASP A 824 -45.27 3.38 33.41
C ASP A 824 -43.84 3.93 33.59
N VAL A 825 -43.65 5.25 33.50
CA VAL A 825 -42.32 5.89 33.62
C VAL A 825 -41.85 6.02 35.08
N GLN A 826 -42.77 6.01 36.06
CA GLN A 826 -42.41 6.14 37.48
C GLN A 826 -41.94 4.83 38.14
N GLN A 827 -42.33 3.66 37.62
CA GLN A 827 -41.87 2.36 38.15
C GLN A 827 -40.46 2.01 37.66
N ILE A 828 -40.13 2.39 36.43
CA ILE A 828 -38.78 2.22 35.86
C ILE A 828 -37.77 3.07 36.64
N ALA A 829 -38.14 4.30 37.01
CA ALA A 829 -37.29 5.21 37.79
C ALA A 829 -36.94 4.71 39.21
N GLN A 830 -37.77 3.87 39.84
CA GLN A 830 -37.50 3.34 41.19
C GLN A 830 -36.58 2.10 41.18
N ILE A 831 -36.59 1.30 40.11
CA ILE A 831 -35.72 0.14 39.95
C ILE A 831 -34.29 0.59 39.60
N SER A 832 -34.17 1.63 38.78
CA SER A 832 -32.87 2.25 38.45
C SER A 832 -32.17 2.85 39.68
N ALA A 833 -32.90 3.34 40.68
CA ALA A 833 -32.33 3.92 41.89
C ALA A 833 -31.67 2.89 42.84
N GLY A 834 -32.14 1.63 42.86
CA GLY A 834 -31.54 0.56 43.69
C GLY A 834 -30.22 0.02 43.14
N ILE A 835 -30.11 -0.06 41.81
CA ILE A 835 -28.90 -0.55 41.11
C ILE A 835 -27.75 0.46 41.25
N VAL A 836 -28.07 1.75 41.21
CA VAL A 836 -27.11 2.84 41.37
C VAL A 836 -26.54 2.88 42.80
N ILE A 837 -27.35 2.62 43.83
CA ILE A 837 -26.91 2.65 45.24
C ILE A 837 -25.96 1.50 45.59
N ASP A 838 -26.17 0.30 45.04
CA ASP A 838 -25.27 -0.85 45.27
C ASP A 838 -23.96 -0.77 44.47
N SER A 839 -23.97 -0.06 43.34
CA SER A 839 -22.76 0.34 42.61
C SER A 839 -21.90 1.30 43.44
N PHE A 840 -22.52 2.32 44.04
CA PHE A 840 -21.83 3.26 44.92
C PHE A 840 -21.23 2.60 46.17
N ARG A 841 -21.89 1.60 46.76
CA ARG A 841 -21.34 0.88 47.93
C ARG A 841 -20.06 0.11 47.58
N ARG A 842 -20.01 -0.57 46.42
CA ARG A 842 -18.82 -1.31 45.97
C ARG A 842 -17.68 -0.39 45.56
N ALA A 843 -18.00 0.73 44.91
CA ALA A 843 -17.02 1.76 44.58
C ALA A 843 -16.42 2.38 45.86
N LEU A 844 -17.22 2.59 46.91
CA LEU A 844 -16.75 3.12 48.19
C LEU A 844 -15.83 2.12 48.92
N GLU A 845 -16.12 0.83 48.86
CA GLU A 845 -15.26 -0.23 49.42
C GLU A 845 -13.93 -0.37 48.68
N ALA A 846 -13.92 -0.18 47.36
CA ALA A 846 -12.71 -0.14 46.54
C ALA A 846 -11.87 1.10 46.84
N ALA A 847 -12.48 2.28 46.92
CA ALA A 847 -11.81 3.54 47.25
C ALA A 847 -11.24 3.56 48.68
N LEU A 848 -11.93 2.94 49.66
CA LEU A 848 -11.42 2.79 51.02
C LEU A 848 -10.17 1.91 51.09
N ARG A 849 -9.99 0.97 50.17
CA ARG A 849 -8.76 0.13 50.08
C ARG A 849 -7.59 0.89 49.47
N GLU A 850 -7.81 1.72 48.45
CA GLU A 850 -6.75 2.56 47.85
C GLU A 850 -6.28 3.67 48.81
N LEU A 851 -7.16 4.18 49.66
CA LEU A 851 -6.84 5.24 50.64
C LEU A 851 -6.31 4.72 51.99
N GLY A 852 -6.03 3.41 52.11
CA GLY A 852 -5.41 2.82 53.30
C GLY A 852 -6.36 2.53 54.49
N GLY A 853 -7.67 2.48 54.27
CA GLY A 853 -8.67 2.08 55.26
C GLY A 853 -8.91 0.56 55.29
N THR A 854 -9.13 -0.01 56.48
CA THR A 854 -9.39 -1.45 56.64
C THR A 854 -10.89 -1.79 56.55
N VAL A 855 -11.24 -2.78 55.72
CA VAL A 855 -12.55 -3.46 55.72
C VAL A 855 -12.42 -4.74 56.58
N PRO A 856 -13.33 -5.01 57.55
CA PRO A 856 -13.21 -6.16 58.44
C PRO A 856 -13.32 -7.50 57.71
N ALA A 857 -12.45 -8.45 58.06
CA ALA A 857 -12.36 -9.78 57.47
C ALA A 857 -13.37 -10.78 58.07
N VAL A 858 -13.82 -11.74 57.26
CA VAL A 858 -14.49 -12.97 57.71
C VAL A 858 -13.48 -14.15 57.60
N PRO A 859 -13.44 -15.10 58.55
CA PRO A 859 -12.23 -15.85 58.91
C PRO A 859 -11.81 -17.00 57.98
N VAL A 860 -10.51 -17.29 58.02
CA VAL A 860 -9.74 -18.33 57.31
C VAL A 860 -9.45 -19.54 58.23
N ALA A 861 -9.27 -20.76 57.67
CA ALA A 861 -8.43 -21.83 58.23
C ALA A 861 -8.09 -22.94 57.18
N PRO A 862 -7.04 -23.78 57.32
CA PRO A 862 -5.60 -23.46 57.44
C PRO A 862 -4.60 -24.39 56.66
N VAL A 863 -3.59 -23.76 56.04
CA VAL A 863 -2.11 -23.94 55.88
C VAL A 863 -1.34 -25.30 56.03
N ALA A 864 -0.36 -25.49 55.10
CA ALA A 864 1.07 -25.94 55.21
C ALA A 864 1.45 -27.45 55.20
N PRO A 865 2.67 -27.87 54.72
CA PRO A 865 3.96 -27.16 54.77
C PRO A 865 4.93 -27.24 53.55
N ILE A 866 6.07 -26.55 53.73
CA ILE A 866 7.10 -26.06 52.79
C ILE A 866 8.38 -26.93 52.79
N ALA A 867 9.04 -27.03 51.62
CA ALA A 867 10.48 -27.18 51.23
C ALA A 867 11.48 -28.07 52.02
N PRO A 868 12.56 -28.56 51.36
CA PRO A 868 13.79 -27.76 51.25
C PRO A 868 14.57 -27.88 49.91
N VAL A 869 15.54 -26.97 49.75
CA VAL A 869 16.34 -26.63 48.55
C VAL A 869 17.79 -27.17 48.63
N ALA A 870 18.43 -27.31 47.45
CA ALA A 870 19.87 -27.44 47.11
C ALA A 870 20.60 -28.76 47.44
N ALA A 871 21.67 -29.22 46.78
CA ALA A 871 22.44 -29.08 45.51
C ALA A 871 23.69 -30.00 45.69
N PRO A 872 24.69 -30.18 44.79
CA PRO A 872 24.78 -30.40 43.33
C PRO A 872 25.63 -31.69 42.98
N ALA A 873 25.94 -31.86 41.67
CA ALA A 873 27.11 -32.55 41.05
C ALA A 873 26.79 -33.71 40.07
N ALA A 874 27.21 -33.54 38.82
CA ALA A 874 27.28 -34.53 37.73
C ALA A 874 28.55 -35.41 37.89
N PRO A 875 28.62 -36.69 37.41
CA PRO A 875 28.50 -37.03 35.98
C PRO A 875 27.93 -38.43 35.60
N GLU A 876 27.76 -38.62 34.26
CA GLU A 876 27.52 -39.86 33.47
C GLU A 876 26.14 -40.55 33.54
N VAL A 877 25.30 -40.44 32.49
CA VAL A 877 24.16 -41.37 32.26
C VAL A 877 23.85 -41.60 30.79
N ALA A 878 23.68 -42.88 30.45
CA ALA A 878 23.07 -43.42 29.23
C ALA A 878 21.77 -42.72 28.79
N ALA A 879 21.41 -42.89 27.51
CA ALA A 879 20.20 -42.38 26.88
C ALA A 879 19.01 -42.36 27.86
N PRO A 880 18.41 -41.18 28.13
CA PRO A 880 17.32 -41.10 29.08
C PRO A 880 16.14 -41.86 28.49
N LEU A 881 15.66 -42.86 29.24
CA LEU A 881 14.30 -43.36 29.06
C LEU A 881 13.37 -42.15 29.10
N VAL A 882 12.72 -41.85 27.98
CA VAL A 882 11.67 -40.85 27.88
C VAL A 882 10.68 -41.16 28.99
N LYS A 883 10.73 -40.42 30.09
CA LYS A 883 9.63 -40.40 31.04
C LYS A 883 8.49 -39.82 30.24
N LYS A 884 7.54 -40.66 29.83
CA LYS A 884 6.19 -40.22 29.47
C LYS A 884 5.77 -39.27 30.59
N ILE A 885 5.83 -37.97 30.34
CA ILE A 885 5.21 -36.99 31.22
C ILE A 885 3.73 -37.30 31.04
N VAL A 886 3.20 -38.12 31.95
CA VAL A 886 1.77 -38.39 32.00
C VAL A 886 1.15 -37.03 32.22
N ARG A 887 0.57 -36.44 31.16
CA ARG A 887 -0.21 -35.21 31.27
C ARG A 887 -1.15 -35.44 32.45
N PRO A 888 -1.16 -34.59 33.48
CA PRO A 888 -2.11 -34.72 34.56
C PRO A 888 -3.49 -34.80 33.90
N VAL A 889 -4.25 -35.85 34.24
CA VAL A 889 -5.62 -36.01 33.73
C VAL A 889 -6.37 -34.78 34.22
N VAL A 890 -6.54 -33.80 33.33
CA VAL A 890 -7.32 -32.61 33.60
C VAL A 890 -8.74 -33.12 33.76
N PRO A 891 -9.36 -33.01 34.95
CA PRO A 891 -10.76 -33.32 35.08
C PRO A 891 -11.50 -32.45 34.05
N PRO A 892 -12.48 -32.98 33.31
CA PRO A 892 -13.28 -32.14 32.44
C PRO A 892 -13.78 -30.95 33.27
N TRP A 893 -13.73 -29.75 32.70
CA TRP A 893 -14.08 -28.51 33.41
C TRP A 893 -15.53 -28.48 33.91
N SER A 894 -16.30 -29.50 33.54
CA SER A 894 -17.69 -29.77 33.86
C SER A 894 -17.88 -31.27 34.11
N GLU A 895 -18.57 -31.64 35.19
CA GLU A 895 -19.03 -33.02 35.43
C GLU A 895 -20.18 -33.43 34.49
N ASP A 896 -20.82 -32.45 33.83
CA ASP A 896 -21.85 -32.67 32.84
C ASP A 896 -21.19 -33.01 31.50
N LYS A 897 -21.17 -34.31 31.19
CA LYS A 897 -20.95 -34.84 29.84
C LYS A 897 -22.12 -34.43 28.94
N GLU A 898 -22.21 -33.16 28.54
CA GLU A 898 -23.01 -32.66 27.41
C GLU A 898 -22.98 -31.13 27.40
N THR A 899 -21.88 -30.55 26.96
CA THR A 899 -21.96 -29.29 26.21
C THR A 899 -21.52 -29.60 24.80
N SER A 900 -22.50 -29.90 23.94
CA SER A 900 -22.33 -29.81 22.50
C SER A 900 -22.06 -28.35 22.15
N LEU A 901 -20.81 -27.92 22.32
CA LEU A 901 -20.30 -26.74 21.63
C LEU A 901 -20.38 -27.09 20.15
N GLU A 902 -21.34 -26.50 19.43
CA GLU A 902 -21.32 -26.51 17.98
C GLU A 902 -20.08 -25.72 17.55
N ILE A 903 -19.00 -26.46 17.25
CA ILE A 903 -17.81 -25.89 16.63
C ILE A 903 -18.27 -25.40 15.26
N LEU A 904 -18.17 -24.08 15.04
CA LEU A 904 -18.46 -23.48 13.76
C LEU A 904 -17.42 -24.01 12.77
N LYS A 905 -17.86 -24.87 11.85
CA LYS A 905 -16.99 -25.50 10.86
C LYS A 905 -16.97 -24.66 9.61
N GLU A 906 -15.80 -24.20 9.19
CA GLU A 906 -15.66 -23.64 7.86
C GLU A 906 -15.74 -24.76 6.81
N LYS A 907 -16.31 -24.44 5.64
CA LYS A 907 -16.37 -25.35 4.48
C LYS A 907 -15.49 -24.78 3.39
N TRP A 908 -14.47 -25.54 3.03
CA TRP A 908 -13.51 -25.16 1.99
C TRP A 908 -13.92 -25.75 0.64
N PRO A 909 -14.19 -24.91 -0.40
CA PRO A 909 -14.56 -25.41 -1.73
C PRO A 909 -13.37 -25.95 -2.54
N GLY A 910 -12.14 -25.58 -2.17
CA GLY A 910 -10.90 -25.98 -2.83
C GLY A 910 -10.12 -27.07 -2.08
N SER A 911 -9.20 -27.71 -2.78
CA SER A 911 -8.30 -28.72 -2.24
C SER A 911 -6.91 -28.57 -2.82
N VAL A 912 -5.90 -28.89 -2.03
CA VAL A 912 -4.51 -28.90 -2.48
C VAL A 912 -4.28 -30.12 -3.36
N ARG A 913 -3.60 -29.96 -4.50
CA ARG A 913 -3.30 -31.07 -5.41
C ARG A 913 -2.28 -32.00 -4.81
N GLU A 914 -2.41 -33.27 -5.15
CA GLU A 914 -1.40 -34.27 -4.84
C GLU A 914 -0.24 -34.20 -5.84
N VAL A 915 0.98 -34.15 -5.33
CA VAL A 915 2.21 -34.16 -6.11
C VAL A 915 3.07 -35.33 -5.64
N THR A 916 3.37 -36.27 -6.54
CA THR A 916 4.18 -37.46 -6.25
C THR A 916 5.61 -37.28 -6.76
N LEU A 917 6.58 -37.37 -5.84
CA LEU A 917 8.00 -37.42 -6.11
C LEU A 917 8.52 -38.86 -6.11
N GLY A 918 9.45 -39.12 -7.03
CA GLY A 918 10.06 -40.44 -7.18
C GLY A 918 9.25 -41.38 -8.08
N ALA A 919 9.95 -42.39 -8.59
CA ALA A 919 9.35 -43.48 -9.34
C ALA A 919 10.03 -44.80 -8.97
N THR A 920 9.23 -45.81 -8.65
CA THR A 920 9.71 -47.16 -8.37
C THR A 920 10.04 -47.93 -9.66
N ALA A 921 10.64 -49.11 -9.52
CA ALA A 921 10.88 -50.02 -10.65
C ALA A 921 9.59 -50.38 -11.42
N ALA A 922 8.41 -50.32 -10.78
CA ALA A 922 7.12 -50.55 -11.44
C ALA A 922 6.66 -49.35 -12.29
N GLU A 923 7.14 -48.14 -11.98
CA GLU A 923 6.80 -46.88 -12.65
C GLU A 923 7.90 -46.41 -13.62
N GLY A 924 9.02 -47.14 -13.68
CA GLY A 924 10.13 -46.89 -14.60
C GLY A 924 11.36 -46.20 -13.97
N GLY A 925 11.38 -45.98 -12.66
CA GLY A 925 12.52 -45.41 -11.93
C GLY A 925 13.24 -46.43 -11.04
N THR A 926 14.15 -45.95 -10.18
CA THR A 926 14.98 -46.80 -9.31
C THR A 926 14.71 -46.60 -7.82
N ARG A 927 13.78 -45.72 -7.45
CA ARG A 927 13.44 -45.43 -6.05
C ARG A 927 12.83 -46.67 -5.34
N THR A 928 13.08 -46.82 -4.05
CA THR A 928 12.49 -47.89 -3.21
C THR A 928 11.06 -47.56 -2.79
N SER A 929 10.73 -46.28 -2.68
CA SER A 929 9.41 -45.75 -2.39
C SER A 929 9.18 -44.42 -3.10
N THR A 930 7.92 -44.04 -3.27
CA THR A 930 7.51 -42.69 -3.70
C THR A 930 7.02 -41.89 -2.50
N VAL A 931 7.04 -40.57 -2.61
CA VAL A 931 6.49 -39.65 -1.62
C VAL A 931 5.44 -38.79 -2.30
N THR A 932 4.22 -38.78 -1.78
CA THR A 932 3.14 -37.92 -2.25
C THR A 932 2.85 -36.88 -1.18
N VAL A 933 2.76 -35.62 -1.59
CA VAL A 933 2.44 -34.47 -0.73
C VAL A 933 1.22 -33.72 -1.28
N GLY A 934 0.53 -32.97 -0.42
CA GLY A 934 -0.72 -32.29 -0.76
C GLY A 934 -1.96 -33.09 -0.38
N GLY A 935 -3.10 -32.80 -1.02
CA GLY A 935 -4.39 -33.45 -0.76
C GLY A 935 -5.20 -32.83 0.39
N GLN A 936 -4.73 -31.74 1.00
CA GLN A 936 -5.45 -31.09 2.09
C GLN A 936 -6.75 -30.45 1.60
N THR A 937 -7.80 -30.55 2.42
CA THR A 937 -9.09 -29.89 2.22
C THR A 937 -9.45 -28.98 3.39
N ALA A 938 -8.51 -28.76 4.31
CA ALA A 938 -8.58 -27.80 5.41
C ALA A 938 -7.16 -27.32 5.77
N MET A 939 -7.07 -26.36 6.69
CA MET A 939 -5.79 -25.91 7.25
C MET A 939 -5.11 -27.04 8.06
N PRO A 940 -3.77 -27.01 8.20
CA PRO A 940 -3.03 -28.01 8.97
C PRO A 940 -3.60 -28.24 10.37
N PHE A 941 -3.76 -29.51 10.73
CA PHE A 941 -4.25 -29.99 12.03
C PHE A 941 -5.69 -29.60 12.38
N LEU A 942 -6.49 -29.08 11.42
CA LEU A 942 -7.93 -28.85 11.57
C LEU A 942 -8.78 -30.01 11.02
N ASN A 943 -8.49 -31.24 11.48
CA ASN A 943 -9.17 -32.49 11.03
C ASN A 943 -10.71 -32.47 11.15
N PHE A 944 -11.27 -31.56 11.96
CA PHE A 944 -12.70 -31.44 12.14
C PHE A 944 -13.42 -30.64 11.03
N GLU A 945 -12.66 -29.85 10.24
CA GLU A 945 -13.15 -29.05 9.10
C GLU A 945 -12.93 -29.75 7.75
N GLY A 946 -11.90 -30.59 7.63
CA GLY A 946 -11.58 -31.33 6.41
C GLY A 946 -10.50 -32.39 6.61
N GLU A 947 -10.10 -33.03 5.52
CA GLU A 947 -9.03 -34.03 5.47
C GLU A 947 -7.65 -33.36 5.35
N MET A 948 -6.69 -33.86 6.12
CA MET A 948 -5.29 -33.43 6.13
C MET A 948 -4.46 -33.87 4.93
N GLY A 949 -5.06 -34.60 3.98
CA GLY A 949 -4.32 -35.19 2.86
C GLY A 949 -3.15 -36.04 3.33
N HIS A 950 -2.00 -35.84 2.69
CA HIS A 950 -0.73 -36.45 3.07
C HIS A 950 -0.05 -35.68 4.21
N LYS A 951 0.57 -36.43 5.12
CA LYS A 951 1.36 -35.84 6.21
C LYS A 951 2.52 -35.01 5.63
N PRO A 952 2.85 -33.86 6.23
CA PRO A 952 4.08 -33.13 5.88
C PRO A 952 5.30 -34.04 6.02
N VAL A 953 6.27 -33.88 5.12
CA VAL A 953 7.48 -34.71 5.05
C VAL A 953 8.74 -33.89 5.28
N VAL A 954 9.78 -34.56 5.76
CA VAL A 954 11.05 -33.94 6.12
C VAL A 954 12.11 -34.33 5.09
N ALA A 955 12.61 -33.34 4.36
CA ALA A 955 13.77 -33.50 3.50
C ALA A 955 15.05 -33.14 4.27
N ILE A 956 16.17 -33.77 3.92
CA ILE A 956 17.50 -33.34 4.39
C ILE A 956 18.28 -32.73 3.24
N GLU A 957 18.83 -31.53 3.47
CA GLU A 957 19.75 -30.88 2.55
C GLU A 957 21.14 -31.52 2.62
N ILE A 958 21.64 -31.95 1.48
CA ILE A 958 23.03 -32.36 1.25
C ILE A 958 23.61 -31.54 0.11
N GLN A 959 24.93 -31.51 -0.03
CA GLN A 959 25.62 -30.82 -1.13
C GLN A 959 26.44 -31.78 -1.99
N ASP A 960 26.72 -31.35 -3.22
CA ASP A 960 27.53 -32.10 -4.20
C ASP A 960 29.01 -32.22 -3.81
N HIS A 961 29.49 -31.35 -2.92
CA HIS A 961 30.73 -31.49 -2.18
C HIS A 961 30.57 -30.96 -0.75
N LYS A 962 31.61 -31.13 0.07
CA LYS A 962 31.63 -30.61 1.43
C LYS A 962 31.59 -29.07 1.44
N PRO A 963 30.59 -28.43 2.07
CA PRO A 963 30.53 -26.98 2.19
C PRO A 963 31.64 -26.42 3.09
N ASP A 964 32.15 -25.25 2.72
CA ASP A 964 33.13 -24.50 3.51
C ASP A 964 32.49 -23.51 4.50
N ASP A 965 31.22 -23.17 4.28
CA ASP A 965 30.52 -22.05 4.95
C ASP A 965 29.49 -22.48 6.01
N TRP A 966 29.26 -23.80 6.14
CA TRP A 966 28.35 -24.39 7.12
C TRP A 966 28.86 -24.22 8.55
N SER A 967 27.94 -24.20 9.52
CA SER A 967 28.29 -24.16 10.95
C SER A 967 29.14 -25.38 11.33
N SER A 968 30.14 -25.19 12.19
CA SER A 968 30.96 -26.31 12.67
C SER A 968 30.14 -27.38 13.38
N LEU A 969 29.01 -27.01 14.00
CA LEU A 969 28.07 -27.97 14.59
C LEU A 969 27.44 -28.90 13.54
N LEU A 970 27.11 -28.38 12.36
CA LEU A 970 26.62 -29.20 11.25
C LEU A 970 27.74 -30.08 10.69
N MET A 971 28.95 -29.54 10.58
CA MET A 971 30.12 -30.31 10.15
C MET A 971 30.42 -31.46 11.11
N GLU A 972 30.29 -31.25 12.42
CA GLU A 972 30.47 -32.28 13.44
C GLU A 972 29.33 -33.32 13.40
N ALA A 973 28.09 -32.89 13.18
CA ALA A 973 26.94 -33.78 13.11
C ALA A 973 27.01 -34.79 11.95
N TRP A 974 27.52 -34.37 10.79
CA TRP A 974 27.63 -35.23 9.61
C TRP A 974 29.01 -35.87 9.42
N GLY A 975 30.07 -35.24 9.90
CA GLY A 975 31.44 -35.77 9.87
C GLY A 975 31.91 -36.15 8.47
N ASP A 976 32.56 -37.31 8.36
CA ASP A 976 33.16 -37.81 7.11
C ASP A 976 32.12 -38.09 6.01
N ALA A 977 30.83 -38.16 6.32
CA ALA A 977 29.78 -38.38 5.32
C ALA A 977 29.69 -37.23 4.32
N MET A 978 30.06 -36.00 4.71
CA MET A 978 29.99 -34.81 3.85
C MET A 978 31.02 -34.84 2.70
N GLU A 979 32.01 -35.72 2.74
CA GLU A 979 33.08 -35.80 1.73
C GLU A 979 32.61 -36.46 0.43
N ASP A 980 31.48 -37.19 0.45
CA ASP A 980 30.88 -37.80 -0.74
C ASP A 980 29.35 -37.67 -0.72
N PRO A 981 28.72 -37.11 -1.76
CA PRO A 981 27.27 -36.89 -1.77
C PRO A 981 26.45 -38.19 -1.66
N GLY A 982 26.98 -39.33 -2.12
CA GLY A 982 26.31 -40.62 -1.99
C GLY A 982 26.34 -41.15 -0.56
N GLU A 983 27.49 -41.07 0.11
CA GLU A 983 27.60 -41.43 1.54
C GLU A 983 26.80 -40.47 2.43
N TRP A 984 26.75 -39.17 2.08
CA TRP A 984 25.90 -38.20 2.76
C TRP A 984 24.41 -38.54 2.61
N ALA A 985 23.96 -38.92 1.40
CA ALA A 985 22.58 -39.35 1.17
C ALA A 985 22.21 -40.59 2.01
N LYS A 986 23.10 -41.57 2.14
CA LYS A 986 22.88 -42.74 3.03
C LYS A 986 22.81 -42.34 4.50
N ALA A 987 23.65 -41.40 4.93
CA ALA A 987 23.62 -40.88 6.29
C ALA A 987 22.32 -40.12 6.57
N ALA A 988 21.85 -39.33 5.62
CA ALA A 988 20.58 -38.61 5.66
C ALA A 988 19.37 -39.57 5.73
N GLU A 989 19.34 -40.61 4.89
CA GLU A 989 18.31 -41.66 4.96
C GLU A 989 18.29 -42.34 6.33
N LYS A 990 19.47 -42.66 6.88
CA LYS A 990 19.59 -43.25 8.23
C LYS A 990 19.16 -42.29 9.35
N ALA A 991 19.30 -40.97 9.13
CA ALA A 991 18.87 -39.93 10.06
C ALA A 991 17.35 -39.69 10.02
N GLY A 992 16.62 -40.34 9.10
CA GLY A 992 15.16 -40.27 9.00
C GLY A 992 14.65 -39.29 7.95
N ALA A 993 15.44 -38.98 6.91
CA ALA A 993 14.92 -38.23 5.76
C ALA A 993 13.82 -39.02 5.03
N ASP A 994 12.74 -38.35 4.63
CA ASP A 994 11.76 -38.89 3.69
C ASP A 994 12.18 -38.61 2.24
N LEU A 995 12.89 -37.50 2.04
CA LEU A 995 13.34 -36.95 0.77
C LEU A 995 14.79 -36.45 0.91
N ILE A 996 15.55 -36.51 -0.18
CA ILE A 996 16.86 -35.84 -0.25
C ILE A 996 16.72 -34.57 -1.08
N LEU A 997 17.24 -33.44 -0.58
CA LEU A 997 17.50 -32.26 -1.38
C LEU A 997 19.00 -32.16 -1.62
N LEU A 998 19.42 -32.35 -2.87
CA LEU A 998 20.80 -32.13 -3.30
C LEU A 998 20.95 -30.69 -3.80
N GLN A 999 21.67 -29.87 -3.05
CA GLN A 999 22.06 -28.53 -3.42
C GLN A 999 23.37 -28.59 -4.21
N LEU A 1000 23.34 -28.18 -5.47
CA LEU A 1000 24.53 -28.04 -6.32
C LEU A 1000 25.27 -26.76 -5.94
N SER A 1001 26.59 -26.85 -5.86
CA SER A 1001 27.46 -25.72 -5.53
C SER A 1001 27.82 -24.91 -6.76
N LEU A 1002 28.09 -23.62 -6.58
CA LEU A 1002 28.54 -22.75 -7.68
C LEU A 1002 29.93 -23.15 -8.20
N THR A 1003 30.75 -23.70 -7.30
CA THR A 1003 32.13 -24.13 -7.59
C THR A 1003 32.33 -25.61 -7.25
N ASP A 1004 33.34 -26.23 -7.85
CA ASP A 1004 33.86 -27.53 -7.41
C ASP A 1004 34.75 -27.40 -6.15
N ALA A 1005 35.22 -28.53 -5.62
CA ALA A 1005 36.06 -28.57 -4.42
C ALA A 1005 37.43 -27.88 -4.58
N ASP A 1006 37.87 -27.61 -5.82
CA ASP A 1006 39.10 -26.88 -6.12
C ASP A 1006 38.83 -25.37 -6.33
N GLY A 1007 37.58 -24.92 -6.23
CA GLY A 1007 37.14 -23.53 -6.40
C GLY A 1007 36.92 -23.11 -7.86
N ASN A 1008 36.92 -24.03 -8.82
CA ASN A 1008 36.58 -23.72 -10.21
C ASN A 1008 35.06 -23.72 -10.41
N PRO A 1009 34.51 -23.03 -11.42
CA PRO A 1009 33.08 -23.11 -11.72
C PRO A 1009 32.60 -24.55 -11.87
N ASN A 1010 31.47 -24.88 -11.24
CA ASN A 1010 30.89 -26.21 -11.34
C ASN A 1010 30.47 -26.52 -12.78
N THR A 1011 30.44 -27.80 -13.15
CA THR A 1011 30.23 -28.23 -14.53
C THR A 1011 29.03 -29.17 -14.67
N PRO A 1012 28.36 -29.20 -15.84
CA PRO A 1012 27.36 -30.20 -16.18
C PRO A 1012 27.78 -31.66 -15.90
N GLU A 1013 29.03 -32.01 -16.16
CA GLU A 1013 29.58 -33.34 -15.90
C GLU A 1013 29.62 -33.65 -14.40
N ASN A 1014 30.06 -32.69 -13.58
CA ASN A 1014 30.11 -32.87 -12.13
C ASN A 1014 28.70 -32.95 -11.51
N ALA A 1015 27.79 -32.05 -11.91
CA ALA A 1015 26.40 -32.08 -11.45
C ALA A 1015 25.72 -33.43 -11.76
N ARG A 1016 25.89 -33.96 -12.99
CA ARG A 1016 25.39 -35.31 -13.35
C ARG A 1016 26.03 -36.41 -12.52
N ALA A 1017 27.35 -36.34 -12.28
CA ALA A 1017 28.04 -37.33 -11.47
C ALA A 1017 27.55 -37.33 -10.01
N ALA A 1018 27.32 -36.16 -9.41
CA ALA A 1018 26.75 -36.03 -8.07
C ALA A 1018 25.34 -36.61 -7.99
N VAL A 1019 24.46 -36.24 -8.93
CA VAL A 1019 23.08 -36.78 -8.99
C VAL A 1019 23.09 -38.30 -9.16
N ARG A 1020 23.91 -38.84 -10.06
CA ARG A 1020 24.04 -40.30 -10.25
C ARG A 1020 24.48 -41.00 -8.97
N LYS A 1021 25.49 -40.46 -8.27
CA LYS A 1021 25.95 -41.02 -6.99
C LYS A 1021 24.84 -41.06 -5.96
N VAL A 1022 24.06 -39.98 -5.81
CA VAL A 1022 22.94 -39.92 -4.87
C VAL A 1022 21.86 -40.93 -5.25
N LEU A 1023 21.48 -41.00 -6.53
CA LEU A 1023 20.50 -41.96 -7.03
C LEU A 1023 20.94 -43.41 -6.80
N GLU A 1024 22.22 -43.74 -6.97
CA GLU A 1024 22.76 -45.08 -6.70
C GLU A 1024 22.86 -45.40 -5.20
N ALA A 1025 23.01 -44.38 -4.35
CA ALA A 1025 23.31 -44.54 -2.93
C ALA A 1025 22.08 -44.68 -2.03
N THR A 1026 20.97 -44.01 -2.36
CA THR A 1026 19.72 -44.04 -1.60
C THR A 1026 18.54 -44.43 -2.48
N GLY A 1027 17.53 -45.08 -1.90
CA GLY A 1027 16.26 -45.36 -2.55
C GLY A 1027 15.22 -44.25 -2.44
N LEU A 1028 15.49 -43.19 -1.66
CA LEU A 1028 14.54 -42.10 -1.42
C LEU A 1028 14.35 -41.20 -2.67
N PRO A 1029 13.19 -40.54 -2.82
CA PRO A 1029 13.01 -39.54 -3.86
C PRO A 1029 13.93 -38.32 -3.67
N LEU A 1030 14.23 -37.66 -4.80
CA LEU A 1030 15.27 -36.63 -4.89
C LEU A 1030 14.72 -35.31 -5.42
N ILE A 1031 15.13 -34.22 -4.79
CA ILE A 1031 15.02 -32.83 -5.25
C ILE A 1031 16.43 -32.36 -5.57
N VAL A 1032 16.63 -31.73 -6.73
CA VAL A 1032 17.93 -31.15 -7.11
C VAL A 1032 17.76 -29.65 -7.24
N GLN A 1033 18.51 -28.92 -6.43
CA GLN A 1033 18.52 -27.47 -6.39
C GLN A 1033 19.84 -26.93 -6.97
N GLY A 1034 19.77 -26.04 -7.96
CA GLY A 1034 20.93 -25.36 -8.52
C GLY A 1034 21.51 -24.29 -7.58
N PRO A 1035 22.69 -23.72 -7.88
CA PRO A 1035 23.40 -22.76 -7.02
C PRO A 1035 22.63 -21.46 -6.72
N GLY A 1036 21.55 -21.17 -7.45
CA GLY A 1036 20.68 -20.01 -7.25
C GLY A 1036 21.02 -18.79 -8.10
N GLN A 1037 21.98 -18.92 -9.04
CA GLN A 1037 22.21 -17.93 -10.09
C GLN A 1037 21.63 -18.44 -11.40
N VAL A 1038 20.77 -17.64 -12.04
CA VAL A 1038 20.02 -17.99 -13.27
C VAL A 1038 20.85 -18.72 -14.33
N ASP A 1039 22.03 -18.20 -14.66
CA ASP A 1039 22.85 -18.77 -15.74
C ASP A 1039 23.44 -20.12 -15.33
N ALA A 1040 23.92 -20.25 -14.09
CA ALA A 1040 24.45 -21.51 -13.56
C ALA A 1040 23.33 -22.55 -13.38
N ASP A 1041 22.17 -22.15 -12.88
CA ASP A 1041 21.00 -23.02 -12.75
C ASP A 1041 20.58 -23.58 -14.12
N ASN A 1042 20.53 -22.73 -15.15
CA ASN A 1042 20.23 -23.15 -16.52
C ASN A 1042 21.27 -24.13 -17.07
N GLU A 1043 22.55 -23.90 -16.82
CA GLU A 1043 23.64 -24.74 -17.32
C GLU A 1043 23.70 -26.11 -16.62
N LEU A 1044 23.45 -26.16 -15.31
CA LEU A 1044 23.62 -27.37 -14.51
C LEU A 1044 22.35 -28.22 -14.46
N LEU A 1045 21.16 -27.62 -14.34
CA LEU A 1045 19.91 -28.37 -14.13
C LEU A 1045 19.38 -29.05 -15.39
N VAL A 1046 19.67 -28.51 -16.58
CA VAL A 1046 19.24 -29.10 -17.85
C VAL A 1046 19.88 -30.50 -18.06
N PRO A 1047 21.22 -30.66 -17.93
CA PRO A 1047 21.87 -31.97 -17.93
C PRO A 1047 21.42 -32.91 -16.80
N VAL A 1048 21.11 -32.36 -15.62
CA VAL A 1048 20.60 -33.14 -14.48
C VAL A 1048 19.23 -33.75 -14.80
N ALA A 1049 18.35 -32.99 -15.46
CA ALA A 1049 17.04 -33.49 -15.88
C ALA A 1049 17.17 -34.72 -16.78
N GLU A 1050 18.14 -34.72 -17.69
CA GLU A 1050 18.46 -35.85 -18.58
C GLU A 1050 19.06 -37.05 -17.82
N GLU A 1051 19.97 -36.81 -16.87
CA GLU A 1051 20.60 -37.87 -16.07
C GLU A 1051 19.59 -38.63 -15.19
N ALA A 1052 18.56 -37.93 -14.71
CA ALA A 1052 17.53 -38.49 -13.84
C ALA A 1052 16.26 -38.96 -14.59
N VAL A 1053 16.33 -39.22 -15.90
CA VAL A 1053 15.18 -39.68 -16.69
C VAL A 1053 14.57 -40.94 -16.07
N GLY A 1054 13.25 -40.90 -15.84
CA GLY A 1054 12.50 -42.01 -15.23
C GLY A 1054 12.45 -41.97 -13.70
N GLU A 1055 13.25 -41.13 -13.03
CA GLU A 1055 13.27 -41.03 -11.56
C GLU A 1055 12.20 -40.09 -10.99
N ARG A 1056 11.68 -39.17 -11.81
CA ARG A 1056 10.64 -38.19 -11.44
C ARG A 1056 11.10 -37.30 -10.26
N ILE A 1057 12.24 -36.64 -10.43
CA ILE A 1057 12.85 -35.69 -9.48
C ILE A 1057 12.23 -34.29 -9.60
N ALA A 1058 12.35 -33.45 -8.57
CA ALA A 1058 11.99 -32.04 -8.67
C ALA A 1058 13.21 -31.16 -8.96
N LEU A 1059 13.12 -30.28 -9.95
CA LEU A 1059 14.17 -29.36 -10.37
C LEU A 1059 13.89 -27.95 -9.81
N GLY A 1060 14.83 -27.42 -9.04
CA GLY A 1060 14.83 -26.03 -8.56
C GLY A 1060 16.21 -25.41 -8.74
N VAL A 1061 16.39 -24.10 -8.71
CA VAL A 1061 15.35 -23.08 -8.52
C VAL A 1061 14.71 -22.72 -9.87
N CYS A 1062 13.39 -22.86 -9.98
CA CYS A 1062 12.61 -22.38 -11.12
C CYS A 1062 11.97 -21.05 -10.74
N GLU A 1063 12.38 -19.94 -11.35
CA GLU A 1063 11.94 -18.57 -11.06
C GLU A 1063 11.58 -17.82 -12.36
N GLU A 1064 10.95 -16.64 -12.27
CA GLU A 1064 10.45 -15.86 -13.42
C GLU A 1064 11.51 -15.64 -14.52
N LYS A 1065 12.78 -15.52 -14.13
CA LYS A 1065 13.89 -15.27 -15.06
C LYS A 1065 14.31 -16.51 -15.86
N ASN A 1066 14.13 -17.71 -15.30
CA ASN A 1066 14.70 -18.96 -15.85
C ASN A 1066 13.65 -20.05 -16.11
N TYR A 1067 12.38 -19.84 -15.75
CA TYR A 1067 11.32 -20.86 -15.83
C TYR A 1067 11.23 -21.51 -17.20
N ARG A 1068 11.43 -20.76 -18.29
CA ARG A 1068 11.37 -21.30 -19.65
C ARG A 1068 12.34 -22.45 -19.90
N THR A 1069 13.56 -22.31 -19.39
CA THR A 1069 14.61 -23.31 -19.56
C THR A 1069 14.34 -24.53 -18.68
N ILE A 1070 14.05 -24.29 -17.40
CA ILE A 1070 13.86 -25.36 -16.41
C ILE A 1070 12.58 -26.16 -16.71
N VAL A 1071 11.48 -25.50 -17.08
CA VAL A 1071 10.24 -26.16 -17.47
C VAL A 1071 10.41 -26.96 -18.76
N ALA A 1072 11.15 -26.44 -19.74
CA ALA A 1072 11.43 -27.19 -20.96
C ALA A 1072 12.22 -28.49 -20.68
N ALA A 1073 13.24 -28.43 -19.81
CA ALA A 1073 13.98 -29.61 -19.38
C ALA A 1073 13.10 -30.60 -18.60
N ALA A 1074 12.27 -30.09 -17.69
CA ALA A 1074 11.32 -30.91 -16.94
C ALA A 1074 10.30 -31.61 -17.84
N LEU A 1075 9.75 -30.93 -18.85
CA LEU A 1075 8.85 -31.50 -19.84
C LEU A 1075 9.54 -32.57 -20.69
N ALA A 1076 10.76 -32.32 -21.16
CA ALA A 1076 11.53 -33.23 -22.00
C ALA A 1076 11.84 -34.56 -21.30
N HIS A 1077 12.09 -34.52 -19.98
CA HIS A 1077 12.59 -35.67 -19.22
C HIS A 1077 11.64 -36.20 -18.13
N GLY A 1078 10.41 -35.68 -18.06
CA GLY A 1078 9.39 -36.18 -17.13
C GLY A 1078 9.57 -35.77 -15.66
N GLN A 1079 10.23 -34.63 -15.39
CA GLN A 1079 10.56 -34.16 -14.03
C GLN A 1079 9.53 -33.18 -13.45
N LEU A 1080 9.54 -32.94 -12.15
CA LEU A 1080 8.79 -31.87 -11.50
C LEU A 1080 9.60 -30.57 -11.46
N VAL A 1081 8.96 -29.45 -11.12
CA VAL A 1081 9.64 -28.18 -10.86
C VAL A 1081 9.32 -27.66 -9.46
N MET A 1082 10.33 -27.07 -8.83
CA MET A 1082 10.21 -26.30 -7.59
C MET A 1082 10.17 -24.80 -7.96
N ALA A 1083 8.96 -24.25 -8.00
CA ALA A 1083 8.65 -22.88 -8.40
C ALA A 1083 8.88 -21.91 -7.25
N ARG A 1084 9.99 -21.17 -7.29
CA ARG A 1084 10.41 -20.27 -6.21
C ARG A 1084 10.07 -18.83 -6.50
N THR A 1085 9.51 -18.16 -5.49
CA THR A 1085 9.23 -16.72 -5.53
C THR A 1085 9.61 -16.06 -4.22
N ALA A 1086 9.83 -14.75 -4.23
CA ALA A 1086 9.86 -14.00 -2.97
C ALA A 1086 8.52 -14.18 -2.23
N MET A 1087 8.54 -14.01 -0.90
CA MET A 1087 7.38 -14.13 -0.01
C MET A 1087 6.23 -13.16 -0.41
N ASP A 1088 5.49 -13.50 -1.46
CA ASP A 1088 4.38 -12.73 -2.04
C ASP A 1088 3.39 -13.69 -2.73
N VAL A 1089 2.12 -13.56 -2.36
CA VAL A 1089 1.03 -14.45 -2.82
C VAL A 1089 0.81 -14.31 -4.33
N ASN A 1090 0.91 -13.10 -4.88
CA ASN A 1090 0.67 -12.84 -6.29
C ASN A 1090 1.83 -13.33 -7.15
N LEU A 1091 3.07 -13.15 -6.70
CA LEU A 1091 4.23 -13.66 -7.42
C LEU A 1091 4.20 -15.19 -7.52
N ALA A 1092 3.92 -15.88 -6.41
CA ALA A 1092 3.78 -17.34 -6.40
C ALA A 1092 2.70 -17.82 -7.39
N LYS A 1093 1.54 -17.15 -7.39
CA LYS A 1093 0.45 -17.41 -8.35
C LYS A 1093 0.88 -17.15 -9.79
N GLN A 1094 1.52 -16.02 -10.07
CA GLN A 1094 1.98 -15.63 -11.39
C GLN A 1094 3.00 -16.63 -11.95
N LEU A 1095 3.94 -17.09 -11.12
CA LEU A 1095 4.93 -18.08 -11.56
C LEU A 1095 4.26 -19.43 -11.89
N ASN A 1096 3.31 -19.89 -11.08
CA ASN A 1096 2.56 -21.12 -11.38
C ASN A 1096 1.77 -21.00 -12.70
N ILE A 1097 1.17 -19.83 -12.98
CA ILE A 1097 0.51 -19.55 -14.28
C ILE A 1097 1.53 -19.69 -15.41
N LEU A 1098 2.67 -18.98 -15.32
CA LEU A 1098 3.72 -19.01 -16.35
C LEU A 1098 4.25 -20.42 -16.64
N ILE A 1099 4.45 -21.22 -15.59
CA ILE A 1099 4.89 -22.62 -15.70
C ILE A 1099 3.81 -23.47 -16.37
N SER A 1100 2.55 -23.29 -15.99
CA SER A 1100 1.42 -24.05 -16.54
C SER A 1100 1.12 -23.69 -18.00
N ASP A 1101 1.28 -22.42 -18.39
CA ASP A 1101 1.10 -21.93 -19.76
C ASP A 1101 2.14 -22.54 -20.73
N MET A 1102 3.31 -22.92 -20.21
CA MET A 1102 4.29 -23.69 -20.97
C MET A 1102 3.93 -25.17 -21.15
N GLY A 1103 2.81 -25.61 -20.57
CA GLY A 1103 2.26 -26.94 -20.69
C GLY A 1103 2.72 -27.93 -19.63
N LEU A 1104 3.41 -27.48 -18.57
CA LEU A 1104 3.70 -28.35 -17.42
C LEU A 1104 2.45 -28.52 -16.56
N PRO A 1105 1.97 -29.75 -16.33
CA PRO A 1105 0.83 -30.00 -15.47
C PRO A 1105 1.02 -29.45 -14.04
N LEU A 1106 -0.04 -28.89 -13.46
CA LEU A 1106 -0.02 -28.32 -12.09
C LEU A 1106 0.28 -29.37 -11.00
N ASP A 1107 0.01 -30.65 -11.26
CA ASP A 1107 0.36 -31.79 -10.39
C ASP A 1107 1.86 -32.19 -10.48
N ARG A 1108 2.68 -31.38 -11.17
CA ARG A 1108 4.14 -31.48 -11.25
C ARG A 1108 4.85 -30.22 -10.73
N ILE A 1109 4.16 -29.37 -9.98
CA ILE A 1109 4.70 -28.14 -9.41
C ILE A 1109 4.69 -28.21 -7.89
N LEU A 1110 5.86 -28.03 -7.28
CA LEU A 1110 6.01 -27.69 -5.87
C LEU A 1110 6.24 -26.17 -5.76
N MET A 1111 5.46 -25.51 -4.93
CA MET A 1111 5.54 -24.06 -4.73
C MET A 1111 6.51 -23.75 -3.59
N ASP A 1112 7.54 -22.95 -3.84
CA ASP A 1112 8.46 -22.44 -2.83
C ASP A 1112 8.23 -20.92 -2.67
N PRO A 1113 7.38 -20.48 -1.74
CA PRO A 1113 7.18 -19.06 -1.47
C PRO A 1113 8.36 -18.42 -0.73
N THR A 1114 9.46 -19.15 -0.53
CA THR A 1114 10.54 -18.86 0.43
C THR A 1114 10.04 -18.77 1.88
N CYS A 1115 10.96 -18.81 2.83
CA CYS A 1115 10.65 -18.66 4.23
C CYS A 1115 11.74 -17.86 4.93
N ALA A 1116 11.55 -17.61 6.22
CA ALA A 1116 12.53 -16.91 7.04
C ALA A 1116 12.75 -17.65 8.35
N GLY A 1117 13.93 -17.49 8.94
CA GLY A 1117 14.23 -18.05 10.26
C GLY A 1117 13.42 -17.37 11.37
N VAL A 1118 13.12 -18.10 12.44
CA VAL A 1118 12.52 -17.51 13.66
C VAL A 1118 13.34 -16.28 14.10
N GLY A 1119 12.65 -15.18 14.42
CA GLY A 1119 13.26 -13.90 14.77
C GLY A 1119 13.64 -13.01 13.58
N TYR A 1120 13.50 -13.49 12.34
CA TYR A 1120 13.91 -12.78 11.13
C TYR A 1120 12.80 -12.74 10.07
N GLY A 1121 11.69 -12.05 10.34
CA GLY A 1121 10.57 -11.94 9.37
C GLY A 1121 9.72 -13.21 9.25
N MET A 1122 9.78 -14.07 10.27
CA MET A 1122 9.04 -15.33 10.34
C MET A 1122 7.52 -15.11 10.28
N GLU A 1123 7.03 -14.04 10.90
CA GLU A 1123 5.62 -13.65 10.90
C GLU A 1123 5.14 -13.35 9.47
N TYR A 1124 6.01 -12.75 8.66
CA TYR A 1124 5.72 -12.47 7.26
C TYR A 1124 5.68 -13.75 6.43
N GLY A 1125 6.68 -14.63 6.57
CA GLY A 1125 6.71 -15.94 5.91
C GLY A 1125 5.50 -16.81 6.26
N TYR A 1126 5.18 -16.92 7.56
CA TYR A 1126 3.98 -17.60 8.06
C TYR A 1126 2.73 -17.03 7.40
N SER A 1127 2.55 -15.71 7.44
CA SER A 1127 1.36 -15.05 6.91
C SER A 1127 1.22 -15.22 5.39
N VAL A 1128 2.32 -15.28 4.63
CA VAL A 1128 2.28 -15.55 3.19
C VAL A 1128 1.85 -16.98 2.92
N MET A 1129 2.44 -17.96 3.61
CA MET A 1129 2.09 -19.38 3.46
C MET A 1129 0.64 -19.67 3.87
N GLU A 1130 0.19 -19.10 4.99
CA GLU A 1130 -1.20 -19.20 5.43
C GLU A 1130 -2.15 -18.64 4.39
N ARG A 1131 -1.87 -17.43 3.84
CA ARG A 1131 -2.69 -16.84 2.79
C ARG A 1131 -2.69 -17.65 1.49
N LEU A 1132 -1.56 -18.24 1.11
CA LEU A 1132 -1.48 -19.14 -0.04
C LEU A 1132 -2.33 -20.40 0.18
N ARG A 1133 -2.28 -20.99 1.37
CA ARG A 1133 -3.11 -22.15 1.70
C ARG A 1133 -4.60 -21.79 1.75
N LEU A 1134 -4.97 -20.66 2.36
CA LEU A 1134 -6.35 -20.19 2.39
C LEU A 1134 -6.87 -19.91 0.99
N ALA A 1135 -6.09 -19.27 0.11
CA ALA A 1135 -6.46 -19.07 -1.29
C ALA A 1135 -6.71 -20.42 -2.01
N ALA A 1136 -5.83 -21.41 -1.78
CA ALA A 1136 -5.98 -22.74 -2.35
C ALA A 1136 -7.27 -23.44 -1.90
N LEU A 1137 -7.58 -23.34 -0.61
CA LEU A 1137 -8.79 -23.88 0.02
C LEU A 1137 -10.06 -23.11 -0.35
N GLN A 1138 -9.95 -21.82 -0.66
CA GLN A 1138 -11.05 -20.98 -1.18
C GLN A 1138 -11.33 -21.20 -2.67
N GLY A 1139 -10.51 -22.02 -3.35
CA GLY A 1139 -10.74 -22.45 -4.74
C GLY A 1139 -9.87 -21.77 -5.79
N ASP A 1140 -8.85 -20.99 -5.40
CA ASP A 1140 -7.87 -20.46 -6.36
C ASP A 1140 -6.97 -21.59 -6.88
N GLY A 1141 -7.33 -22.08 -8.07
CA GLY A 1141 -6.66 -23.19 -8.72
C GLY A 1141 -5.16 -23.01 -8.94
N MET A 1142 -4.64 -21.79 -9.03
CA MET A 1142 -3.21 -21.55 -9.28
C MET A 1142 -2.36 -21.54 -8.00
N THR A 1143 -3.00 -21.53 -6.83
CA THR A 1143 -2.36 -21.63 -5.51
C THR A 1143 -2.47 -23.03 -4.90
N GLN A 1144 -3.25 -23.93 -5.50
CA GLN A 1144 -3.50 -25.31 -5.04
C GLN A 1144 -2.29 -26.27 -5.22
N SER A 1145 -1.07 -25.77 -5.33
CA SER A 1145 0.14 -26.59 -5.34
C SER A 1145 0.67 -26.80 -3.91
N PRO A 1146 1.23 -27.98 -3.58
CA PRO A 1146 1.93 -28.20 -2.31
C PRO A 1146 3.12 -27.24 -2.14
N MET A 1147 3.40 -26.87 -0.88
CA MET A 1147 4.44 -25.93 -0.51
C MET A 1147 5.70 -26.63 0.03
N ILE A 1148 6.87 -26.20 -0.45
CA ILE A 1148 8.19 -26.63 0.04
C ILE A 1148 8.97 -25.41 0.56
N VAL A 1149 9.66 -25.56 1.69
CA VAL A 1149 10.47 -24.48 2.29
C VAL A 1149 11.83 -24.99 2.79
N THR A 1150 12.87 -24.19 2.55
CA THR A 1150 14.27 -24.51 2.87
C THR A 1150 14.69 -24.01 4.26
N VAL A 1151 14.08 -24.59 5.29
CA VAL A 1151 14.22 -24.16 6.69
C VAL A 1151 15.66 -24.22 7.19
N GLY A 1152 16.40 -25.28 6.85
CA GLY A 1152 17.78 -25.45 7.30
C GLY A 1152 18.71 -24.35 6.76
N TYR A 1153 18.54 -23.95 5.50
CA TYR A 1153 19.25 -22.81 4.93
C TYR A 1153 18.95 -21.51 5.71
N GLU A 1154 17.67 -21.28 6.00
CA GLU A 1154 17.22 -20.06 6.67
C GLU A 1154 17.57 -20.00 8.15
N ALA A 1155 17.48 -21.12 8.86
CA ALA A 1155 17.81 -21.18 10.28
C ALA A 1155 19.32 -21.07 10.48
N TRP A 1156 20.12 -21.89 9.79
CA TRP A 1156 21.55 -22.02 10.08
C TRP A 1156 22.42 -20.86 9.58
N ARG A 1157 21.87 -19.93 8.79
CA ARG A 1157 22.54 -18.68 8.42
C ARG A 1157 22.39 -17.57 9.47
N GLN A 1158 21.47 -17.72 10.43
CA GLN A 1158 21.25 -16.71 11.48
C GLN A 1158 22.35 -16.75 12.55
N LYS A 1159 22.54 -15.61 13.21
CA LYS A 1159 23.61 -15.43 14.20
C LYS A 1159 23.45 -16.39 15.39
N GLU A 1160 22.21 -16.59 15.82
CA GLU A 1160 21.83 -17.38 16.99
C GLU A 1160 22.20 -18.85 16.82
N SER A 1161 22.06 -19.40 15.61
CA SER A 1161 22.47 -20.78 15.30
C SER A 1161 23.94 -20.90 14.87
N LYS A 1162 24.52 -19.85 14.24
CA LYS A 1162 25.87 -19.93 13.64
C LYS A 1162 27.01 -19.56 14.59
N VAL A 1163 26.77 -18.74 15.61
CA VAL A 1163 27.84 -18.18 16.46
C VAL A 1163 27.84 -18.80 17.86
N GLY A 1164 28.94 -19.49 18.18
CA GLY A 1164 29.16 -20.11 19.50
C GLY A 1164 29.97 -19.29 20.51
N ALA A 1165 30.71 -18.26 20.06
CA ALA A 1165 31.60 -17.47 20.90
C ALA A 1165 31.27 -15.97 20.84
N GLY A 1166 31.48 -15.25 21.95
CA GLY A 1166 31.18 -13.82 22.02
C GLY A 1166 29.69 -13.47 22.07
N VAL A 1167 28.84 -14.44 22.39
CA VAL A 1167 27.39 -14.27 22.59
C VAL A 1167 27.05 -14.15 24.09
N PRO A 1168 25.95 -13.49 24.48
CA PRO A 1168 25.54 -13.37 25.88
C PRO A 1168 25.32 -14.74 26.53
N GLU A 1169 25.70 -14.89 27.80
CA GLU A 1169 25.48 -16.14 28.58
C GLU A 1169 24.00 -16.55 28.64
N ALA A 1170 23.10 -15.57 28.63
CA ALA A 1170 21.65 -15.78 28.63
C ALA A 1170 21.13 -16.54 27.39
N TRP A 1171 21.90 -16.62 26.31
CA TRP A 1171 21.51 -17.35 25.09
C TRP A 1171 21.67 -18.87 25.25
N GLY A 1172 22.21 -19.35 26.37
CA GLY A 1172 22.36 -20.77 26.66
C GLY A 1172 23.38 -21.47 25.76
N GLU A 1173 23.36 -22.80 25.84
CA GLU A 1173 24.29 -23.66 25.12
C GLU A 1173 24.09 -23.56 23.60
N TRP A 1174 25.20 -23.44 22.86
CA TRP A 1174 25.17 -23.13 21.44
C TRP A 1174 24.52 -24.24 20.60
N GLU A 1175 24.89 -25.49 20.85
CA GLU A 1175 24.32 -26.65 20.13
C GLU A 1175 22.81 -26.75 20.34
N GLU A 1176 22.37 -26.69 21.60
CA GLU A 1176 20.95 -26.75 21.94
C GLU A 1176 20.17 -25.58 21.33
N ARG A 1177 20.71 -24.37 21.41
CA ARG A 1177 20.12 -23.17 20.79
C ARG A 1177 19.99 -23.32 19.27
N ALA A 1178 21.04 -23.78 18.59
CA ALA A 1178 21.05 -23.90 17.13
C ALA A 1178 20.01 -24.92 16.63
N ILE A 1179 19.95 -26.09 17.30
CA ILE A 1179 18.94 -27.12 17.02
C ILE A 1179 17.53 -26.60 17.30
N ASN A 1180 17.34 -25.87 18.41
CA ASN A 1180 16.04 -25.26 18.73
C ASN A 1180 15.63 -24.23 17.67
N TRP A 1181 16.57 -23.47 17.11
CA TRP A 1181 16.27 -22.46 16.08
C TRP A 1181 15.68 -23.09 14.81
N GLU A 1182 16.33 -24.15 14.32
CA GLU A 1182 15.83 -24.89 13.16
C GLU A 1182 14.51 -25.62 13.49
N THR A 1183 14.39 -26.23 14.66
CA THR A 1183 13.17 -26.93 15.09
C THR A 1183 11.98 -25.96 15.22
N MET A 1184 12.17 -24.80 15.85
CA MET A 1184 11.11 -23.80 16.01
C MET A 1184 10.68 -23.20 14.67
N THR A 1185 11.63 -22.96 13.77
CA THR A 1185 11.32 -22.47 12.42
C THR A 1185 10.52 -23.52 11.65
N ALA A 1186 10.95 -24.79 11.67
CA ALA A 1186 10.26 -25.87 10.96
C ALA A 1186 8.85 -26.13 11.52
N SER A 1187 8.71 -26.22 12.84
CA SER A 1187 7.41 -26.45 13.48
C SER A 1187 6.38 -25.39 13.09
N THR A 1188 6.78 -24.12 13.15
CA THR A 1188 5.90 -23.00 12.84
C THR A 1188 5.50 -22.97 11.35
N LEU A 1189 6.40 -23.35 10.43
CA LEU A 1189 6.08 -23.42 9.00
C LEU A 1189 5.21 -24.63 8.63
N VAL A 1190 5.35 -25.74 9.36
CA VAL A 1190 4.43 -26.88 9.23
C VAL A 1190 3.01 -26.47 9.65
N GLU A 1191 2.87 -25.74 10.75
CA GLU A 1191 1.58 -25.17 11.17
C GLU A 1191 1.02 -24.15 10.15
N SER A 1192 1.89 -23.39 9.47
CA SER A 1192 1.51 -22.47 8.40
C SER A 1192 1.27 -23.13 7.04
N ALA A 1193 1.26 -24.47 6.99
CA ALA A 1193 0.96 -25.32 5.84
C ALA A 1193 2.10 -25.66 4.88
N ALA A 1194 3.35 -25.74 5.36
CA ALA A 1194 4.42 -26.42 4.64
C ALA A 1194 4.10 -27.92 4.46
N ASP A 1195 4.21 -28.42 3.23
CA ASP A 1195 4.09 -29.85 2.92
C ASP A 1195 5.45 -30.55 2.96
N VAL A 1196 6.51 -29.83 2.60
CA VAL A 1196 7.90 -30.31 2.66
C VAL A 1196 8.74 -29.28 3.40
N VAL A 1197 9.40 -29.70 4.48
CA VAL A 1197 10.40 -28.88 5.17
C VAL A 1197 11.78 -29.48 4.95
N VAL A 1198 12.74 -28.67 4.49
CA VAL A 1198 14.12 -29.10 4.25
C VAL A 1198 14.98 -28.68 5.43
N LEU A 1199 15.58 -29.65 6.14
CA LEU A 1199 16.39 -29.46 7.34
C LEU A 1199 17.85 -29.86 7.10
N ARG A 1200 18.74 -29.42 7.99
CA ARG A 1200 20.18 -29.71 7.94
C ARG A 1200 20.67 -30.55 9.13
N HIS A 1201 20.02 -30.53 10.30
CA HIS A 1201 20.51 -31.24 11.48
C HIS A 1201 19.70 -32.52 11.82
N PRO A 1202 20.34 -33.69 12.05
CA PRO A 1202 19.65 -34.95 12.37
C PRO A 1202 18.71 -34.90 13.57
N GLU A 1203 19.09 -34.18 14.63
CA GLU A 1203 18.25 -34.03 15.82
C GLU A 1203 17.00 -33.19 15.54
N SER A 1204 17.08 -32.18 14.66
CA SER A 1204 15.92 -31.39 14.22
C SER A 1204 14.94 -32.28 13.46
N VAL A 1205 15.44 -33.16 12.58
CA VAL A 1205 14.64 -34.15 11.84
C VAL A 1205 13.87 -35.06 12.81
N ARG A 1206 14.54 -35.62 13.81
CA ARG A 1206 13.89 -36.45 14.83
C ARG A 1206 12.79 -35.70 15.59
N ARG A 1207 13.00 -34.42 15.93
CA ARG A 1207 12.04 -33.60 16.68
C ARG A 1207 10.82 -33.22 15.84
N ILE A 1208 11.02 -32.87 14.57
CA ILE A 1208 9.93 -32.52 13.66
C ILE A 1208 9.09 -33.73 13.29
N HIS A 1209 9.69 -34.90 13.08
CA HIS A 1209 8.94 -36.15 12.93
C HIS A 1209 8.06 -36.44 14.13
N ALA A 1210 8.61 -36.35 15.35
CA ALA A 1210 7.84 -36.56 16.57
C ALA A 1210 6.67 -35.57 16.70
N MET A 1211 6.88 -34.31 16.32
CA MET A 1211 5.82 -33.29 16.32
C MET A 1211 4.71 -33.61 15.30
N ILE A 1212 5.07 -33.96 14.07
CA ILE A 1212 4.11 -34.31 13.01
C ILE A 1212 3.30 -35.56 13.40
N GLU A 1213 3.95 -36.55 14.04
CA GLU A 1213 3.26 -37.74 14.57
C GLU A 1213 2.29 -37.37 15.70
N GLU A 1214 2.71 -36.57 16.69
CA GLU A 1214 1.88 -36.21 17.84
C GLU A 1214 0.69 -35.31 17.49
N LEU A 1215 0.84 -34.42 16.50
CA LEU A 1215 -0.24 -33.55 16.02
C LEU A 1215 -1.19 -34.28 15.05
N GLY A 1216 -0.73 -35.35 14.40
CA GLY A 1216 -1.54 -36.12 13.44
C GLY A 1216 -2.52 -37.13 14.05
N ASP A 1217 -2.35 -37.53 15.31
CA ASP A 1217 -3.07 -38.64 15.96
C ASP A 1217 -4.31 -38.22 16.81
N TRP A 1218 -5.11 -37.23 16.35
CA TRP A 1218 -6.29 -36.72 17.08
C TRP A 1218 -7.64 -37.05 16.44
#